data_AF-A0A6J5Z0H8-F1
#
_entry.id   AF-A0A6J5Z0H8-F1
#
_cell.length_a   1.000
_cell.length_b   1.000
_cell.length_c   1.000
_cell.angle_alpha   90.00
_cell.angle_beta   90.00
_cell.angle_gamma   90.00
#
_symmetry.space_group_name_H-M   'P 1'
#
loop_
_entity.id
_entity.type
_entity.pdbx_description
1 polymer ?
#
loop_
_entity_poly.entity_id
_entity_poly.type
_entity_poly.pdbx_seq_one_letter_code
_entity_poly.pdbx_strand_id
1 'polypeptide(L)'
;MTTNTVTTVSAEIGGTEISLETGKMAKQAGGSVVVRQGDTMVLCTATVGNLRDVDFLPLTVDVEERMYAAGKIPGSFFKREGRSGEKGTLTARMIDRPIRPLFPKGWHYETQLVAMPLSVDHVHPYDILAMNGASAALMISQVPLPTPVGAVRIGKIDGSFVINPAEELLLEGCELDLVVAGTDEAILMVEAGASEIGEEEILDALDIAHGEIKKICALQRELAEKAGREKMVVEAPSLDEGLIEQVRSSHGADLEAATQVEDKLARQDACNAVCDAIVAQYAGDESASDYGQKKADALSIFAKLEKAMIRNRIAVQKKRPDGRDANQIRDISIEVGVAPRTHGSALFTRGQTQALSVASLGTLKEEMRLDTLGLEKNRFYWHHYNFPPFSVGEAGFMRGPKRRDIGHGALAERALVPVVPDTETFPYTIRVVSDILESNGSSSMASVCGSSLSLMQAGVPLKAPVAGIAMGLIKEGDDYIVLTDIAGVEDHLGDMDFKVAGTEEGITALQMDIKITGVTFDILKDALSQAKDARLNILGQMNAVISAPSAEMSPYAPRIIQIQIDPSQIGMLIGKGGETIRGLAEEFESQIDVNDDGQVLIYSGNGELGEALRERITTMMKEVEVGDEFTGKVVKTTTFGAFVELAKGTDGLLHISNVSPGERVENVDDVLSRGDEIQVRVVEVDRERGRIGLRLADDPSIAGKSADELAAAVAGGGGGGGQRRERSGGDGGGSDRPRHRRGGRDRD
;
A
#
# COMPACT_ATOMS: atom_id res chain seq x y z
N MET A 1 46.63 -1.95 -17.94
CA MET A 1 47.59 -2.96 -17.44
C MET A 1 46.81 -4.08 -16.77
N THR A 2 46.99 -5.31 -17.23
CA THR A 2 46.39 -6.54 -16.70
C THR A 2 47.20 -7.04 -15.49
N THR A 3 46.96 -6.51 -14.31
CA THR A 3 47.36 -7.19 -13.08
C THR A 3 46.16 -7.98 -12.56
N ASN A 4 46.25 -9.31 -12.61
CA ASN A 4 45.27 -10.25 -12.01
C ASN A 4 45.24 -10.18 -10.46
N THR A 5 45.70 -9.09 -9.87
CA THR A 5 45.78 -8.91 -8.43
C THR A 5 44.39 -8.61 -7.89
N VAL A 6 43.86 -9.56 -7.12
CA VAL A 6 42.64 -9.32 -6.35
C VAL A 6 43.00 -8.42 -5.17
N THR A 7 42.25 -7.35 -5.00
CA THR A 7 42.42 -6.41 -3.89
C THR A 7 41.14 -6.43 -3.07
N THR A 8 41.29 -6.63 -1.76
CA THR A 8 40.17 -6.62 -0.81
C THR A 8 40.51 -5.68 0.34
N VAL A 9 39.53 -4.89 0.74
CA VAL A 9 39.54 -4.07 1.95
C VAL A 9 38.29 -4.37 2.76
N SER A 10 38.34 -4.27 4.09
CA SER A 10 37.17 -4.45 4.95
C SER A 10 37.19 -3.50 6.14
N ALA A 11 36.00 -3.20 6.68
CA ALA A 11 35.82 -2.45 7.91
C ALA A 11 34.61 -2.99 8.69
N GLU A 12 34.64 -2.81 10.00
CA GLU A 12 33.50 -3.10 10.87
C GLU A 12 32.52 -1.92 10.89
N ILE A 13 31.26 -2.20 10.57
CA ILE A 13 30.17 -1.22 10.43
C ILE A 13 28.97 -1.79 11.17
N GLY A 14 28.50 -1.07 12.20
CA GLY A 14 27.39 -1.57 13.02
C GLY A 14 27.63 -2.94 13.67
N GLY A 15 28.88 -3.26 14.01
CA GLY A 15 29.25 -4.55 14.64
C GLY A 15 29.40 -5.73 13.66
N THR A 16 29.31 -5.50 12.35
CA THR A 16 29.49 -6.53 11.33
C THR A 16 30.51 -6.09 10.27
N GLU A 17 31.27 -7.03 9.70
CA GLU A 17 32.26 -6.71 8.67
C GLU A 17 31.60 -6.49 7.30
N ILE A 18 31.91 -5.36 6.67
CA ILE A 18 31.64 -5.10 5.25
C ILE A 18 32.97 -5.11 4.49
N SER A 19 33.04 -5.88 3.42
CA SER A 19 34.23 -6.00 2.56
C SER A 19 33.96 -5.55 1.12
N LEU A 20 34.98 -4.94 0.50
CA LEU A 20 34.99 -4.54 -0.91
C LEU A 20 36.12 -5.26 -1.64
N GLU A 21 35.80 -6.06 -2.65
CA GLU A 21 36.76 -6.81 -3.46
C GLU A 21 36.74 -6.34 -4.93
N THR A 22 37.91 -6.13 -5.54
CA THR A 22 38.06 -5.87 -6.98
C THR A 22 39.16 -6.72 -7.62
N GLY A 23 39.21 -6.73 -8.95
CA GLY A 23 40.23 -7.46 -9.74
C GLY A 23 39.86 -8.90 -10.12
N LYS A 24 38.78 -9.45 -9.55
CA LYS A 24 38.32 -10.83 -9.81
C LYS A 24 37.23 -10.92 -10.88
N MET A 25 36.13 -10.18 -10.72
CA MET A 25 34.93 -10.25 -11.57
C MET A 25 34.76 -8.98 -12.44
N ALA A 26 34.08 -9.13 -13.59
CA ALA A 26 33.71 -8.03 -14.50
C ALA A 26 34.87 -7.09 -14.90
N LYS A 27 36.08 -7.64 -15.10
CA LYS A 27 37.33 -6.86 -15.29
C LYS A 27 37.33 -5.90 -16.49
N GLN A 28 36.39 -6.06 -17.42
CA GLN A 28 36.25 -5.18 -18.59
C GLN A 28 35.47 -3.89 -18.28
N ALA A 29 34.74 -3.82 -17.16
CA ALA A 29 34.09 -2.59 -16.73
C ALA A 29 35.12 -1.48 -16.46
N GLY A 30 34.64 -0.23 -16.41
CA GLY A 30 35.45 0.92 -15.96
C GLY A 30 35.92 0.72 -14.53
N GLY A 31 34.98 0.34 -13.66
CA GLY A 31 35.25 -0.18 -12.32
C GLY A 31 34.28 -1.32 -11.98
N SER A 32 34.75 -2.31 -11.20
CA SER A 32 33.92 -3.41 -10.71
C SER A 32 34.30 -3.78 -9.28
N VAL A 33 33.30 -3.87 -8.41
CA VAL A 33 33.47 -4.19 -6.98
C VAL A 33 32.44 -5.24 -6.59
N VAL A 34 32.89 -6.29 -5.92
CA VAL A 34 32.02 -7.20 -5.19
C VAL A 34 32.02 -6.73 -3.74
N VAL A 35 30.87 -6.29 -3.24
CA VAL A 35 30.69 -5.96 -1.82
C VAL A 35 30.04 -7.14 -1.11
N ARG A 36 30.45 -7.39 0.13
CA ARG A 36 29.94 -8.50 0.93
C ARG A 36 29.79 -8.13 2.40
N GLN A 37 28.68 -8.59 2.98
CA GLN A 37 28.39 -8.57 4.42
C GLN A 37 27.68 -9.89 4.73
N GLY A 38 28.22 -10.68 5.66
CA GLY A 38 27.76 -12.06 5.85
C GLY A 38 27.87 -12.87 4.55
N ASP A 39 26.78 -13.52 4.15
CA ASP A 39 26.68 -14.27 2.89
C ASP A 39 25.92 -13.50 1.80
N THR A 40 25.46 -12.28 2.08
CA THR A 40 24.95 -11.37 1.07
C THR A 40 26.10 -10.77 0.26
N MET A 41 26.03 -10.91 -1.06
CA MET A 41 27.05 -10.46 -2.01
C MET A 41 26.40 -9.69 -3.16
N VAL A 42 26.93 -8.51 -3.48
CA VAL A 42 26.45 -7.70 -4.61
C VAL A 42 27.63 -7.34 -5.52
N LEU A 43 27.52 -7.65 -6.81
CA LEU A 43 28.45 -7.17 -7.82
C LEU A 43 27.96 -5.82 -8.35
N CYS A 44 28.76 -4.79 -8.15
CA CYS A 44 28.52 -3.45 -8.66
C CYS A 44 29.56 -3.10 -9.73
N THR A 45 29.11 -2.51 -10.84
CA THR A 45 29.97 -2.09 -11.95
C THR A 45 29.68 -0.66 -12.36
N ALA A 46 30.70 0.05 -12.81
CA ALA A 46 30.62 1.38 -13.40
C ALA A 46 31.27 1.36 -14.78
N THR A 47 30.52 1.75 -15.81
CA THR A 47 30.97 1.76 -17.21
C THR A 47 30.71 3.11 -17.84
N VAL A 48 31.71 3.61 -18.57
CA VAL A 48 31.64 4.86 -19.34
C VAL A 48 31.58 4.50 -20.82
N GLY A 49 30.60 5.08 -21.51
CA GLY A 49 30.36 4.95 -22.94
C GLY A 49 30.74 6.21 -23.72
N ASN A 50 29.98 6.48 -24.78
CA ASN A 50 30.28 7.58 -25.70
C ASN A 50 29.87 8.95 -25.10
N LEU A 51 30.54 10.01 -25.56
CA LEU A 51 30.07 11.38 -25.36
C LEU A 51 28.74 11.57 -26.10
N ARG A 52 27.77 12.21 -25.45
CA ARG A 52 26.44 12.48 -25.99
C ARG A 52 26.24 13.97 -26.22
N ASP A 53 25.56 14.28 -27.31
CA ASP A 53 25.05 15.63 -27.57
C ASP A 53 23.71 15.79 -26.83
N VAL A 54 23.80 16.03 -25.52
CA VAL A 54 22.68 16.20 -24.59
C VAL A 54 23.02 17.27 -23.56
N ASP A 55 22.00 17.89 -23.00
CA ASP A 55 22.05 18.94 -21.98
C ASP A 55 21.84 18.42 -20.55
N PHE A 56 21.81 17.11 -20.36
CA PHE A 56 21.60 16.45 -19.07
C PHE A 56 22.69 15.41 -18.79
N LEU A 57 22.87 15.04 -17.51
CA LEU A 57 23.76 13.94 -17.10
C LEU A 57 23.18 12.58 -17.55
N PRO A 58 23.78 11.87 -18.53
CA PRO A 58 23.29 10.58 -19.01
C PRO A 58 23.75 9.44 -18.10
N LEU A 59 23.37 9.52 -16.82
CA LEU A 59 23.58 8.50 -15.80
C LEU A 59 22.37 7.56 -15.74
N THR A 60 22.62 6.27 -15.95
CA THR A 60 21.65 5.19 -15.75
C THR A 60 22.13 4.30 -14.62
N VAL A 61 21.26 4.02 -13.65
CA VAL A 61 21.50 3.03 -12.61
C VAL A 61 20.50 1.89 -12.75
N ASP A 62 20.99 0.65 -12.76
CA ASP A 62 20.17 -0.56 -12.83
C ASP A 62 20.49 -1.48 -11.65
N VAL A 63 19.43 -2.02 -11.03
CA VAL A 63 19.53 -3.06 -10.01
C VAL A 63 18.81 -4.28 -10.53
N GLU A 64 19.59 -5.32 -10.83
CA GLU A 64 19.12 -6.54 -11.48
C GLU A 64 19.01 -7.66 -10.46
N GLU A 65 17.82 -7.81 -9.88
CA GLU A 65 17.51 -8.90 -8.96
C GLU A 65 17.45 -10.23 -9.72
N ARG A 66 18.28 -11.19 -9.32
CA ARG A 66 18.31 -12.54 -9.90
C ARG A 66 17.87 -13.54 -8.84
N MET A 67 16.86 -14.35 -9.13
CA MET A 67 16.27 -15.25 -8.13
C MET A 67 17.24 -16.33 -7.64
N TYR A 68 18.25 -16.65 -8.45
CA TYR A 68 19.33 -17.53 -8.02
C TYR A 68 20.10 -17.00 -6.81
N ALA A 69 20.09 -15.68 -6.54
CA ALA A 69 20.75 -15.09 -5.38
C ALA A 69 20.17 -15.61 -4.07
N ALA A 70 18.88 -15.99 -4.07
CA ALA A 70 18.21 -16.66 -2.95
C ALA A 70 18.01 -18.17 -3.21
N GLY A 71 18.68 -18.76 -4.22
CA GLY A 71 18.52 -20.16 -4.59
C GLY A 71 17.15 -20.52 -5.17
N LYS A 72 16.39 -19.54 -5.69
CA LYS A 72 15.02 -19.73 -6.19
C LYS A 72 14.97 -19.73 -7.73
N ILE A 73 13.99 -20.45 -8.28
CA ILE A 73 13.60 -20.33 -9.69
C ILE A 73 12.45 -19.29 -9.77
N PRO A 74 12.49 -18.31 -10.69
CA PRO A 74 11.44 -17.30 -10.81
C PRO A 74 10.03 -17.88 -10.91
N GLY A 75 9.06 -17.23 -10.27
CA GLY A 75 7.65 -17.64 -10.28
C GLY A 75 6.98 -17.49 -11.66
N SER A 76 7.51 -16.58 -12.50
CA SER A 76 6.99 -16.27 -13.84
C SER A 76 6.75 -17.52 -14.71
N PHE A 77 5.81 -17.43 -15.66
CA PHE A 77 5.49 -18.53 -16.57
C PHE A 77 6.72 -19.06 -17.32
N PHE A 78 7.63 -18.17 -17.71
CA PHE A 78 8.85 -18.49 -18.44
C PHE A 78 10.02 -18.93 -17.55
N LYS A 79 9.86 -18.91 -16.21
CA LYS A 79 10.93 -19.24 -15.25
C LYS A 79 12.21 -18.42 -15.46
N ARG A 80 12.03 -17.15 -15.85
CA ARG A 80 13.08 -16.17 -16.11
C ARG A 80 12.69 -14.82 -15.51
N GLU A 81 13.66 -14.07 -15.00
CA GLU A 81 13.43 -12.70 -14.52
C GLU A 81 13.03 -11.77 -15.68
N GLY A 82 12.04 -10.93 -15.42
CA GLY A 82 11.54 -9.92 -16.36
C GLY A 82 12.19 -8.56 -16.11
N ARG A 83 11.38 -7.51 -16.18
CA ARG A 83 11.77 -6.16 -15.75
C ARG A 83 12.11 -6.15 -14.25
N SER A 84 12.98 -5.23 -13.84
CA SER A 84 13.28 -4.99 -12.42
C SER A 84 11.99 -4.77 -11.63
N GLY A 85 11.92 -5.39 -10.45
CA GLY A 85 10.80 -5.21 -9.52
C GLY A 85 10.80 -3.82 -8.87
N GLU A 86 9.84 -3.60 -7.99
CA GLU A 86 9.73 -2.37 -7.20
C GLU A 86 10.97 -2.16 -6.33
N LYS A 87 11.38 -3.16 -5.52
CA LYS A 87 12.55 -3.10 -4.64
C LYS A 87 13.84 -2.75 -5.42
N GLY A 88 14.09 -3.45 -6.55
CA GLY A 88 15.21 -3.10 -7.43
C GLY A 88 15.12 -1.69 -8.00
N THR A 89 13.94 -1.25 -8.46
CA THR A 89 13.73 0.11 -8.99
C THR A 89 13.96 1.19 -7.92
N LEU A 90 13.47 0.98 -6.70
CA LEU A 90 13.68 1.87 -5.56
C LEU A 90 15.17 1.92 -5.18
N THR A 91 15.83 0.76 -5.09
CA THR A 91 17.27 0.69 -4.82
C THR A 91 18.08 1.43 -5.88
N ALA A 92 17.74 1.29 -7.17
CA ALA A 92 18.39 2.03 -8.25
C ALA A 92 18.25 3.55 -8.06
N ARG A 93 17.07 4.01 -7.61
CA ARG A 93 16.86 5.42 -7.27
C ARG A 93 17.65 5.85 -6.04
N MET A 94 17.75 5.00 -5.02
CA MET A 94 18.52 5.29 -3.82
C MET A 94 20.02 5.40 -4.11
N ILE A 95 20.54 4.65 -5.09
CA ILE A 95 21.91 4.79 -5.59
C ILE A 95 22.08 6.09 -6.39
N ASP A 96 21.16 6.38 -7.31
CA ASP A 96 21.25 7.52 -8.23
C ASP A 96 21.23 8.86 -7.51
N ARG A 97 20.28 9.05 -6.58
CA ARG A 97 20.02 10.31 -5.87
C ARG A 97 21.25 10.95 -5.21
N PRO A 98 22.02 10.26 -4.36
CA PRO A 98 23.19 10.86 -3.69
C PRO A 98 24.41 10.97 -4.61
N ILE A 99 24.52 10.16 -5.67
CA ILE A 99 25.70 10.18 -6.56
C ILE A 99 25.57 11.26 -7.64
N ARG A 100 24.36 11.47 -8.17
CA ARG A 100 24.09 12.40 -9.29
C ARG A 100 24.61 13.82 -9.06
N PRO A 101 24.45 14.45 -7.89
CA PRO A 101 24.96 15.81 -7.63
C PRO A 101 26.49 15.91 -7.63
N LEU A 102 27.20 14.79 -7.45
CA LEU A 102 28.66 14.76 -7.33
C LEU A 102 29.37 14.65 -8.68
N PHE A 103 28.66 14.37 -9.77
CA PHE A 103 29.26 14.37 -11.10
C PHE A 103 29.75 15.77 -11.47
N PRO A 104 30.93 15.90 -12.10
CA PRO A 104 31.43 17.20 -12.51
C PRO A 104 30.51 17.83 -13.57
N LYS A 105 30.39 19.15 -13.51
CA LYS A 105 29.65 19.92 -14.52
C LYS A 105 30.26 19.65 -15.91
N GLY A 106 29.41 19.40 -16.89
CA GLY A 106 29.84 19.06 -18.26
C GLY A 106 30.07 17.57 -18.52
N TRP A 107 29.81 16.69 -17.54
CA TRP A 107 29.89 15.25 -17.78
C TRP A 107 28.71 14.76 -18.63
N HIS A 108 28.92 14.66 -19.95
CA HIS A 108 27.93 14.16 -20.92
C HIS A 108 28.29 12.79 -21.51
N TYR A 109 29.21 12.05 -20.88
CA TYR A 109 29.51 10.67 -21.27
C TYR A 109 28.44 9.72 -20.72
N GLU A 110 27.90 8.84 -21.57
CA GLU A 110 27.00 7.78 -21.13
C GLU A 110 27.65 7.03 -19.96
N THR A 111 26.96 6.97 -18.84
CA THR A 111 27.49 6.31 -17.65
C THR A 111 26.45 5.34 -17.13
N GLN A 112 26.82 4.08 -17.01
CA GLN A 112 25.94 3.04 -16.50
C GLN A 112 26.52 2.43 -15.22
N LEU A 113 25.70 2.42 -14.17
CA LEU A 113 25.93 1.64 -12.97
C LEU A 113 25.01 0.43 -12.98
N VAL A 114 25.57 -0.76 -12.76
CA VAL A 114 24.77 -1.99 -12.62
C VAL A 114 25.13 -2.67 -11.31
N ALA A 115 24.15 -2.84 -10.43
CA ALA A 115 24.25 -3.61 -9.21
C ALA A 115 23.46 -4.93 -9.35
N MET A 116 24.12 -6.04 -9.07
CA MET A 116 23.59 -7.39 -9.21
C MET A 116 23.79 -8.16 -7.91
N PRO A 117 22.72 -8.35 -7.11
CA PRO A 117 22.77 -9.30 -6.00
C PRO A 117 23.12 -10.69 -6.54
N LEU A 118 24.23 -11.25 -6.07
CA LEU A 118 24.73 -12.57 -6.45
C LEU A 118 24.34 -13.65 -5.44
N SER A 119 24.22 -13.25 -4.17
CA SER A 119 23.87 -14.10 -3.03
C SER A 119 23.14 -13.22 -2.01
N VAL A 120 22.08 -13.74 -1.39
CA VAL A 120 21.30 -13.08 -0.33
C VAL A 120 21.10 -14.07 0.81
N ASP A 121 21.52 -13.68 2.01
CA ASP A 121 21.47 -14.51 3.22
C ASP A 121 20.22 -14.33 4.07
N HIS A 122 19.32 -13.41 3.68
CA HIS A 122 18.11 -13.02 4.42
C HIS A 122 18.38 -12.46 5.82
N VAL A 123 19.63 -12.11 6.12
CA VAL A 123 20.02 -11.38 7.31
C VAL A 123 20.35 -9.95 6.91
N HIS A 124 21.20 -9.76 5.93
CA HIS A 124 21.68 -8.44 5.50
C HIS A 124 20.95 -8.00 4.22
N PRO A 125 20.11 -6.95 4.27
CA PRO A 125 19.48 -6.41 3.07
C PRO A 125 20.52 -5.96 2.02
N TYR A 126 20.30 -6.34 0.76
CA TYR A 126 21.28 -6.08 -0.31
C TYR A 126 21.38 -4.61 -0.73
N ASP A 127 20.41 -3.77 -0.38
CA ASP A 127 20.28 -2.40 -0.87
C ASP A 127 21.41 -1.49 -0.38
N ILE A 128 21.74 -1.53 0.92
CA ILE A 128 22.88 -0.82 1.50
C ILE A 128 24.20 -1.25 0.86
N LEU A 129 24.36 -2.56 0.62
CA LEU A 129 25.52 -3.09 -0.09
C LEU A 129 25.57 -2.54 -1.52
N ALA A 130 24.45 -2.59 -2.25
CA ALA A 130 24.37 -2.09 -3.62
C ALA A 130 24.76 -0.61 -3.73
N MET A 131 24.31 0.24 -2.79
CA MET A 131 24.67 1.65 -2.68
C MET A 131 26.18 1.84 -2.48
N ASN A 132 26.74 1.18 -1.48
CA ASN A 132 28.18 1.28 -1.17
C ASN A 132 29.05 0.73 -2.30
N GLY A 133 28.67 -0.41 -2.89
CA GLY A 133 29.37 -1.04 -4.00
C GLY A 133 29.33 -0.21 -5.29
N ALA A 134 28.21 0.47 -5.58
CA ALA A 134 28.08 1.33 -6.76
C ALA A 134 28.98 2.56 -6.66
N SER A 135 29.03 3.20 -5.49
CA SER A 135 29.98 4.29 -5.22
C SER A 135 31.44 3.79 -5.32
N ALA A 136 31.76 2.65 -4.69
CA ALA A 136 33.11 2.08 -4.76
C ALA A 136 33.54 1.76 -6.20
N ALA A 137 32.63 1.22 -7.02
CA ALA A 137 32.88 0.96 -8.44
C ALA A 137 33.18 2.23 -9.24
N LEU A 138 32.47 3.34 -8.97
CA LEU A 138 32.80 4.65 -9.54
C LEU A 138 34.17 5.15 -9.08
N MET A 139 34.46 5.04 -7.78
CA MET A 139 35.72 5.48 -7.19
C MET A 139 36.94 4.78 -7.79
N ILE A 140 36.84 3.50 -8.18
CA ILE A 140 37.95 2.79 -8.85
C ILE A 140 37.93 2.93 -10.38
N SER A 141 36.87 3.48 -10.97
CA SER A 141 36.75 3.67 -12.42
C SER A 141 37.49 4.91 -12.93
N GLN A 142 37.48 5.13 -14.25
CA GLN A 142 37.97 6.36 -14.85
C GLN A 142 37.04 7.58 -14.67
N VAL A 143 35.84 7.41 -14.10
CA VAL A 143 34.93 8.54 -13.84
C VAL A 143 35.51 9.43 -12.73
N PRO A 144 35.63 10.75 -12.95
CA PRO A 144 36.15 11.73 -11.98
C PRO A 144 35.10 12.09 -10.92
N LEU A 145 34.65 11.10 -10.14
CA LEU A 145 33.85 11.34 -8.94
C LEU A 145 34.75 11.94 -7.84
N PRO A 146 34.47 13.13 -7.30
CA PRO A 146 35.39 13.84 -6.41
C PRO A 146 35.49 13.21 -5.02
N THR A 147 34.42 12.58 -4.53
CA THR A 147 34.35 11.98 -3.19
C THR A 147 33.42 10.76 -3.20
N PRO A 148 33.71 9.70 -2.41
CA PRO A 148 32.81 8.56 -2.28
C PRO A 148 31.53 8.92 -1.53
N VAL A 149 30.47 8.16 -1.83
CA VAL A 149 29.22 8.13 -1.07
C VAL A 149 29.18 6.84 -0.25
N GLY A 150 29.00 6.97 1.06
CA GLY A 150 28.66 5.87 1.95
C GLY A 150 27.17 5.87 2.27
N ALA A 151 26.63 4.70 2.57
CA ALA A 151 25.23 4.48 2.93
C ALA A 151 25.12 3.47 4.06
N VAL A 152 24.17 3.72 4.98
CA VAL A 152 23.80 2.83 6.08
C VAL A 152 22.29 2.89 6.30
N ARG A 153 21.75 1.87 6.97
CA ARG A 153 20.38 1.85 7.48
C ARG A 153 20.41 1.94 9.00
N ILE A 154 19.52 2.73 9.59
CA ILE A 154 19.29 2.79 11.03
C ILE A 154 17.89 2.26 11.31
N GLY A 155 17.82 1.21 12.13
CA GLY A 155 16.60 0.67 12.73
C GLY A 155 16.37 1.26 14.11
N LYS A 156 15.12 1.51 14.52
CA LYS A 156 14.78 1.65 15.94
C LYS A 156 13.97 0.43 16.37
N ILE A 157 14.54 -0.37 17.27
CA ILE A 157 14.00 -1.66 17.71
C ILE A 157 14.06 -1.68 19.23
N ASP A 158 12.93 -1.96 19.88
CA ASP A 158 12.80 -1.95 21.35
C ASP A 158 13.37 -0.66 21.98
N GLY A 159 13.09 0.50 21.37
CA GLY A 159 13.57 1.80 21.84
C GLY A 159 15.06 2.10 21.59
N SER A 160 15.81 1.21 20.93
CA SER A 160 17.25 1.38 20.68
C SER A 160 17.58 1.51 19.20
N PHE A 161 18.55 2.37 18.85
CA PHE A 161 19.05 2.47 17.49
C PHE A 161 20.01 1.32 17.15
N VAL A 162 19.75 0.67 16.02
CA VAL A 162 20.52 -0.45 15.49
C VAL A 162 21.02 -0.09 14.10
N ILE A 163 22.33 -0.18 13.87
CA ILE A 163 22.95 0.08 12.56
C ILE A 163 22.87 -1.18 11.72
N ASN A 164 22.43 -1.03 10.46
CA ASN A 164 22.24 -2.11 9.49
C ASN A 164 21.52 -3.32 10.10
N PRO A 165 20.29 -3.13 10.64
CA PRO A 165 19.54 -4.19 11.30
C PRO A 165 19.28 -5.36 10.32
N ALA A 166 19.08 -6.54 10.91
CA ALA A 166 18.73 -7.73 10.13
C ALA A 166 17.38 -7.56 9.43
N GLU A 167 17.21 -8.16 8.24
CA GLU A 167 15.98 -8.01 7.42
C GLU A 167 14.71 -8.44 8.19
N GLU A 168 14.79 -9.46 9.03
CA GLU A 168 13.68 -9.93 9.87
C GLU A 168 13.19 -8.84 10.85
N LEU A 169 14.13 -8.12 11.49
CA LEU A 169 13.83 -7.05 12.43
C LEU A 169 13.24 -5.82 11.74
N LEU A 170 13.40 -5.68 10.42
CA LEU A 170 12.77 -4.60 9.66
C LEU A 170 11.30 -4.88 9.34
N LEU A 171 10.90 -6.15 9.31
CA LEU A 171 9.53 -6.56 9.05
C LEU A 171 8.69 -6.60 10.33
N GLU A 172 9.33 -6.95 11.45
CA GLU A 172 8.66 -7.11 12.74
C GLU A 172 9.29 -6.17 13.79
N GLY A 173 8.49 -5.26 14.34
CA GLY A 173 8.90 -4.46 15.50
C GLY A 173 9.88 -3.31 15.22
N CYS A 174 10.06 -2.90 13.96
CA CYS A 174 10.84 -1.72 13.61
C CYS A 174 10.01 -0.44 13.69
N GLU A 175 10.31 0.43 14.66
CA GLU A 175 9.66 1.73 14.82
C GLU A 175 10.21 2.78 13.83
N LEU A 176 11.42 2.58 13.30
CA LEU A 176 12.09 3.47 12.35
C LEU A 176 12.97 2.66 11.41
N ASP A 177 12.67 2.63 10.11
CA ASP A 177 13.57 2.19 9.04
C ASP A 177 14.09 3.42 8.28
N LEU A 178 15.33 3.83 8.58
CA LEU A 178 15.97 5.03 8.05
C LEU A 178 17.20 4.67 7.21
N VAL A 179 17.14 4.86 5.90
CA VAL A 179 18.30 4.77 5.00
C VAL A 179 18.90 6.16 4.81
N VAL A 180 20.21 6.27 5.05
CA VAL A 180 20.96 7.52 4.92
C VAL A 180 22.15 7.30 4.01
N ALA A 181 22.35 8.21 3.06
CA ALA A 181 23.53 8.25 2.21
C ALA A 181 24.19 9.63 2.27
N GLY A 182 25.52 9.65 2.25
CA GLY A 182 26.28 10.89 2.36
C GLY A 182 27.76 10.73 2.02
N THR A 183 28.46 11.86 2.02
CA THR A 183 29.92 11.91 2.03
C THR A 183 30.41 11.92 3.48
N ASP A 184 31.73 11.95 3.67
CA ASP A 184 32.32 12.18 4.98
C ASP A 184 32.05 13.57 5.55
N GLU A 185 31.65 14.53 4.71
CA GLU A 185 31.37 15.90 5.12
C GLU A 185 29.87 16.18 5.33
N ALA A 186 28.99 15.58 4.52
CA ALA A 186 27.58 15.92 4.52
C ALA A 186 26.66 14.74 4.18
N ILE A 187 25.45 14.77 4.72
CA ILE A 187 24.34 13.92 4.28
C ILE A 187 23.87 14.42 2.92
N LEU A 188 23.61 13.50 1.99
CA LEU A 188 23.13 13.80 0.64
C LEU A 188 21.72 13.30 0.39
N MET A 189 21.35 12.19 1.03
CA MET A 189 20.06 11.55 0.80
C MET A 189 19.56 10.88 2.08
N VAL A 190 18.26 11.01 2.33
CA VAL A 190 17.54 10.30 3.38
C VAL A 190 16.26 9.70 2.81
N GLU A 191 15.94 8.49 3.25
CA GLU A 191 14.68 7.80 2.98
C GLU A 191 14.26 7.04 4.24
N ALA A 192 13.10 7.38 4.81
CA ALA A 192 12.66 6.86 6.10
C ALA A 192 11.20 6.43 6.11
N GLY A 193 10.90 5.37 6.85
CA GLY A 193 9.57 4.98 7.31
C GLY A 193 9.59 4.83 8.82
N ALA A 194 8.53 5.27 9.49
CA ALA A 194 8.51 5.37 10.95
C ALA A 194 7.11 5.17 11.53
N SER A 195 7.04 4.68 12.75
CA SER A 195 5.81 4.53 13.52
C SER A 195 5.60 5.74 14.43
N GLU A 196 5.35 6.91 13.83
CA GLU A 196 5.09 8.18 14.53
C GLU A 196 6.26 8.62 15.42
N ILE A 197 7.47 8.67 14.86
CA ILE A 197 8.70 9.06 15.58
C ILE A 197 8.85 10.59 15.64
N GLY A 198 9.33 11.10 16.77
CA GLY A 198 9.57 12.54 16.97
C GLY A 198 10.72 13.10 16.12
N GLU A 199 10.65 14.40 15.80
CA GLU A 199 11.66 15.07 14.97
C GLU A 199 13.09 15.01 15.56
N GLU A 200 13.23 15.06 16.89
CA GLU A 200 14.53 15.00 17.57
C GLU A 200 15.20 13.62 17.44
N GLU A 201 14.43 12.54 17.57
CA GLU A 201 14.95 11.17 17.41
C GLU A 201 15.42 10.89 15.98
N ILE A 202 14.76 11.48 14.98
CA ILE A 202 15.22 11.42 13.59
C ILE A 202 16.60 12.10 13.45
N LEU A 203 16.81 13.25 14.09
CA LEU A 203 18.10 13.94 14.05
C LEU A 203 19.20 13.12 14.72
N ASP A 204 18.92 12.49 15.87
CA ASP A 204 19.86 11.59 16.54
C ASP A 204 20.25 10.40 15.65
N ALA A 205 19.26 9.81 14.96
CA ALA A 205 19.51 8.71 14.02
C ALA A 205 20.36 9.15 12.82
N LEU A 206 20.17 10.38 12.32
CA LEU A 206 20.99 10.95 11.23
C LEU A 206 22.46 11.18 11.65
N ASP A 207 22.70 11.61 12.89
CA ASP A 207 24.06 11.80 13.41
C ASP A 207 24.80 10.46 13.55
N ILE A 208 24.13 9.45 14.13
CA ILE A 208 24.65 8.08 14.22
C ILE A 208 24.99 7.54 12.82
N ALA A 209 24.07 7.71 11.87
CA ALA A 209 24.28 7.27 10.49
C ALA A 209 25.49 7.95 9.85
N HIS A 210 25.65 9.26 10.01
CA HIS A 210 26.78 10.01 9.43
C HIS A 210 28.13 9.55 9.99
N GLY A 211 28.18 9.18 11.28
CA GLY A 211 29.35 8.58 11.91
C GLY A 211 29.84 7.31 11.19
N GLU A 212 28.92 6.42 10.83
CA GLU A 212 29.24 5.17 10.12
C GLU A 212 29.53 5.39 8.63
N ILE A 213 28.82 6.33 7.99
CA ILE A 213 29.06 6.72 6.59
C ILE A 213 30.51 7.17 6.39
N LYS A 214 31.09 7.93 7.33
CA LYS A 214 32.51 8.34 7.28
C LYS A 214 33.46 7.14 7.20
N LYS A 215 33.18 6.05 7.91
CA LYS A 215 33.99 4.81 7.88
C LYS A 215 33.89 4.13 6.52
N ILE A 216 32.69 4.06 5.95
CA ILE A 216 32.46 3.51 4.60
C ILE A 216 33.19 4.34 3.53
N CYS A 217 33.10 5.67 3.59
CA CYS A 217 33.81 6.56 2.68
C CYS A 217 35.33 6.35 2.75
N ALA A 218 35.89 6.20 3.96
CA ALA A 218 37.30 5.88 4.15
C ALA A 218 37.69 4.54 3.50
N LEU A 219 36.86 3.50 3.68
CA LEU A 219 37.06 2.19 3.08
C LEU A 219 37.09 2.24 1.55
N GLN A 220 36.20 3.02 0.93
CA GLN A 220 36.18 3.20 -0.52
C GLN A 220 37.42 3.94 -1.04
N ARG A 221 37.93 4.93 -0.29
CA ARG A 221 39.18 5.63 -0.64
C ARG A 221 40.37 4.68 -0.58
N GLU A 222 40.45 3.86 0.46
CA GLU A 222 41.51 2.84 0.58
C GLU A 222 41.52 1.89 -0.63
N LEU A 223 40.34 1.45 -1.08
CA LEU A 223 40.23 0.62 -2.29
C LEU A 223 40.69 1.39 -3.55
N ALA A 224 40.28 2.65 -3.70
CA ALA A 224 40.65 3.49 -4.83
C ALA A 224 42.16 3.79 -4.88
N GLU A 225 42.82 3.97 -3.73
CA GLU A 225 44.28 4.13 -3.66
C GLU A 225 45.02 2.87 -4.13
N LYS A 226 44.49 1.68 -3.79
CA LYS A 226 45.12 0.39 -4.14
C LYS A 226 44.85 -0.07 -5.57
N ALA A 227 43.66 0.22 -6.11
CA ALA A 227 43.17 -0.40 -7.34
C ALA A 227 42.44 0.56 -8.30
N GLY A 228 42.44 1.86 -8.01
CA GLY A 228 41.78 2.87 -8.84
C GLY A 228 42.48 3.11 -10.17
N ARG A 229 41.68 3.44 -11.19
CA ARG A 229 42.17 3.88 -12.50
C ARG A 229 42.40 5.38 -12.53
N GLU A 230 43.22 5.80 -13.50
CA GLU A 230 43.39 7.22 -13.83
C GLU A 230 42.05 7.84 -14.23
N LYS A 231 41.78 9.03 -13.67
CA LYS A 231 40.52 9.76 -13.89
C LYS A 231 40.55 10.49 -15.22
N MET A 232 39.43 10.45 -15.94
CA MET A 232 39.22 11.29 -17.11
C MET A 232 39.19 12.76 -16.71
N VAL A 233 39.79 13.61 -17.54
CA VAL A 233 39.70 15.06 -17.40
C VAL A 233 38.48 15.52 -18.19
N VAL A 234 37.61 16.29 -17.53
CA VAL A 234 36.48 16.96 -18.19
C VAL A 234 36.57 18.44 -17.87
N GLU A 235 36.59 19.25 -18.92
CA GLU A 235 36.52 20.69 -18.80
C GLU A 235 35.06 21.10 -18.60
N ALA A 236 34.81 21.89 -17.56
CA ALA A 236 33.49 22.45 -17.35
C ALA A 236 33.17 23.43 -18.49
N PRO A 237 31.94 23.41 -19.04
CA PRO A 237 31.51 24.42 -20.00
C PRO A 237 31.70 25.81 -19.40
N SER A 238 32.43 26.66 -20.11
CA SER A 238 32.62 28.06 -19.72
C SER A 238 31.87 28.95 -20.71
N LEU A 239 31.15 29.92 -20.17
CA LEU A 239 30.46 30.95 -20.94
C LEU A 239 31.29 32.23 -20.89
N ASP A 240 31.29 32.99 -21.99
CA ASP A 240 31.96 34.30 -22.02
C ASP A 240 31.29 35.26 -21.02
N GLU A 241 32.03 35.64 -19.98
CA GLU A 241 31.57 36.58 -18.96
C GLU A 241 31.23 37.96 -19.56
N GLY A 242 31.90 38.36 -20.65
CA GLY A 242 31.57 39.59 -21.38
C GLY A 242 30.18 39.52 -22.02
N LEU A 243 29.84 38.38 -22.61
CA LEU A 243 28.52 38.13 -23.21
C LEU A 243 27.43 38.04 -22.14
N ILE A 244 27.71 37.38 -21.00
CA ILE A 244 26.79 37.32 -19.86
C ILE A 244 26.41 38.74 -19.41
N GLU A 245 27.39 39.63 -19.25
CA GLU A 245 27.14 41.00 -18.81
C GLU A 245 26.37 41.82 -19.84
N GLN A 246 26.62 41.60 -21.14
CA GLN A 246 25.84 42.22 -22.21
C GLN A 246 24.37 41.79 -22.17
N VAL A 247 24.09 40.48 -22.03
CA VAL A 247 22.73 39.95 -21.93
C VAL A 247 22.03 40.47 -20.67
N ARG A 248 22.73 40.49 -19.53
CA ARG A 248 22.22 41.05 -18.28
C ARG A 248 21.85 42.53 -18.45
N SER A 249 22.70 43.31 -19.10
CA SER A 249 22.46 44.74 -19.32
C SER A 249 21.30 45.02 -20.27
N SER A 250 21.08 44.17 -21.29
CA SER A 250 20.06 44.38 -22.32
C SER A 250 18.69 43.84 -21.93
N HIS A 251 18.61 42.66 -21.33
CA HIS A 251 17.35 41.95 -21.05
C HIS A 251 17.11 41.66 -19.57
N GLY A 252 18.02 42.06 -18.68
CA GLY A 252 17.94 41.70 -17.26
C GLY A 252 16.70 42.25 -16.56
N ALA A 253 16.25 43.46 -16.91
CA ALA A 253 15.04 44.05 -16.35
C ALA A 253 13.77 43.32 -16.81
N ASP A 254 13.71 42.95 -18.08
CA ASP A 254 12.58 42.19 -18.64
C ASP A 254 12.51 40.79 -18.05
N LEU A 255 13.68 40.14 -17.88
CA LEU A 255 13.76 38.85 -17.21
C LEU A 255 13.33 38.94 -15.74
N GLU A 256 13.79 39.96 -15.02
CA GLU A 256 13.39 40.19 -13.63
C GLU A 256 11.87 40.39 -13.50
N ALA A 257 11.24 41.12 -14.43
CA ALA A 257 9.78 41.26 -14.48
C ALA A 257 9.07 39.95 -14.85
N ALA A 258 9.59 39.18 -15.80
CA ALA A 258 9.02 37.89 -16.20
C ALA A 258 9.02 36.88 -15.04
N THR A 259 10.12 36.79 -14.28
CA THR A 259 10.21 35.89 -13.11
C THR A 259 9.29 36.29 -11.94
N GLN A 260 8.65 37.46 -12.01
CA GLN A 260 7.69 37.96 -11.01
C GLN A 260 6.24 37.61 -11.30
N VAL A 261 5.94 37.01 -12.46
CA VAL A 261 4.58 36.55 -12.75
C VAL A 261 4.20 35.41 -11.79
N GLU A 262 3.05 35.54 -11.13
CA GLU A 262 2.62 34.60 -10.07
C GLU A 262 2.19 33.24 -10.64
N ASP A 263 1.28 33.25 -11.63
CA ASP A 263 0.80 32.03 -12.27
C ASP A 263 1.93 31.29 -13.01
N LYS A 264 1.97 29.96 -12.84
CA LYS A 264 3.03 29.10 -13.38
C LYS A 264 3.14 29.17 -14.90
N LEU A 265 2.03 29.00 -15.62
CA LEU A 265 2.04 28.92 -17.08
C LEU A 265 2.30 30.30 -17.68
N ALA A 266 1.65 31.34 -17.14
CA ALA A 266 1.91 32.71 -17.56
C ALA A 266 3.37 33.14 -17.31
N ARG A 267 3.99 32.70 -16.20
CA ARG A 267 5.41 32.94 -15.93
C ARG A 267 6.29 32.22 -16.94
N GLN A 268 5.99 30.96 -17.25
CA GLN A 268 6.74 30.19 -18.24
C GLN A 268 6.68 30.87 -19.62
N ASP A 269 5.51 31.33 -20.04
CA ASP A 269 5.33 32.05 -21.30
C ASP A 269 6.09 33.38 -21.31
N ALA A 270 6.07 34.14 -20.20
CA ALA A 270 6.82 35.40 -20.08
C ALA A 270 8.34 35.18 -20.13
N CYS A 271 8.85 34.17 -19.41
CA CYS A 271 10.27 33.79 -19.44
C CYS A 271 10.69 33.32 -20.84
N ASN A 272 9.86 32.53 -21.52
CA ASN A 272 10.11 32.08 -22.88
C ASN A 272 10.19 33.24 -23.87
N ALA A 273 9.31 34.25 -23.75
CA ALA A 273 9.36 35.44 -24.60
C ALA A 273 10.68 36.22 -24.44
N VAL A 274 11.20 36.33 -23.21
CA VAL A 274 12.51 36.95 -22.95
C VAL A 274 13.65 36.09 -23.51
N CYS A 275 13.56 34.77 -23.35
CA CYS A 275 14.52 33.82 -23.91
C CYS A 275 14.60 33.95 -25.44
N ASP A 276 13.45 33.99 -26.13
CA ASP A 276 13.37 34.16 -27.57
C ASP A 276 13.97 35.50 -28.03
N ALA A 277 13.76 36.59 -27.27
CA ALA A 277 14.38 37.88 -27.55
C ALA A 277 15.91 37.85 -27.42
N ILE A 278 16.43 37.18 -26.38
CA ILE A 278 17.87 36.97 -26.19
C ILE A 278 18.44 36.15 -27.35
N VAL A 279 17.80 35.03 -27.72
CA VAL A 279 18.23 34.20 -28.85
C VAL A 279 18.23 35.01 -30.14
N ALA A 280 17.17 35.77 -30.42
CA ALA A 280 17.07 36.59 -31.63
C ALA A 280 18.19 37.66 -31.71
N GLN A 281 18.56 38.28 -30.59
CA GLN A 281 19.61 39.30 -30.57
C GLN A 281 21.02 38.71 -30.64
N TYR A 282 21.28 37.60 -29.97
CA TYR A 282 22.64 37.10 -29.74
C TYR A 282 23.03 35.86 -30.58
N ALA A 283 22.06 35.11 -31.11
CA ALA A 283 22.36 33.96 -31.99
C ALA A 283 22.73 34.39 -33.43
N GLY A 284 22.24 35.54 -33.89
CA GLY A 284 22.52 36.07 -35.23
C GLY A 284 21.72 35.37 -36.34
N ASP A 285 22.28 35.33 -37.56
CA ASP A 285 21.64 34.76 -38.75
C ASP A 285 21.62 33.22 -38.69
N GLU A 286 20.45 32.60 -38.86
CA GLU A 286 20.27 31.14 -38.85
C GLU A 286 21.09 30.40 -39.91
N SER A 287 21.47 31.09 -40.99
CA SER A 287 22.31 30.54 -42.05
C SER A 287 23.81 30.56 -41.73
N ALA A 288 24.22 31.23 -40.66
CA ALA A 288 25.62 31.29 -40.24
C ALA A 288 26.09 29.96 -39.66
N SER A 289 27.31 29.55 -39.99
CA SER A 289 27.89 28.28 -39.52
C SER A 289 28.09 28.22 -38.00
N ASP A 290 28.11 29.37 -37.32
CA ASP A 290 28.28 29.49 -35.86
C ASP A 290 26.95 29.73 -35.11
N TYR A 291 25.82 29.82 -35.81
CA TYR A 291 24.50 30.08 -35.24
C TYR A 291 24.13 29.06 -34.15
N GLY A 292 24.36 27.76 -34.42
CA GLY A 292 24.04 26.70 -33.46
C GLY A 292 24.75 26.86 -32.12
N GLN A 293 26.04 27.22 -32.14
CA GLN A 293 26.81 27.48 -30.92
C GLN A 293 26.33 28.75 -30.21
N LYS A 294 26.16 29.85 -30.94
CA LYS A 294 25.69 31.12 -30.35
C LYS A 294 24.30 30.99 -29.74
N LYS A 295 23.42 30.22 -30.36
CA LYS A 295 22.10 29.88 -29.81
C LYS A 295 22.24 29.09 -28.50
N ALA A 296 23.09 28.07 -28.47
CA ALA A 296 23.34 27.29 -27.25
C ALA A 296 23.93 28.16 -26.12
N ASP A 297 24.85 29.06 -26.44
CA ASP A 297 25.44 30.01 -25.49
C ASP A 297 24.36 30.98 -24.97
N ALA A 298 23.54 31.55 -25.85
CA ALA A 298 22.43 32.44 -25.48
C ALA A 298 21.42 31.76 -24.54
N LEU A 299 21.00 30.52 -24.85
CA LEU A 299 20.12 29.72 -24.00
C LEU A 299 20.75 29.43 -22.63
N SER A 300 22.03 29.08 -22.62
CA SER A 300 22.77 28.79 -21.37
C SER A 300 22.94 30.03 -20.50
N ILE A 301 23.18 31.20 -21.12
CA ILE A 301 23.27 32.48 -20.42
C ILE A 301 21.92 32.87 -19.85
N PHE A 302 20.83 32.75 -20.62
CA PHE A 302 19.47 32.96 -20.12
C PHE A 302 19.20 32.09 -18.88
N ALA A 303 19.42 30.78 -18.97
CA ALA A 303 19.20 29.85 -17.86
C ALA A 303 20.07 30.18 -16.63
N LYS A 304 21.34 30.59 -16.83
CA LYS A 304 22.24 31.04 -15.76
C LYS A 304 21.70 32.31 -15.07
N LEU A 305 21.23 33.28 -15.85
CA LEU A 305 20.70 34.55 -15.33
C LEU A 305 19.37 34.36 -14.61
N GLU A 306 18.43 33.60 -15.19
CA GLU A 306 17.12 33.28 -14.59
C GLU A 306 17.32 32.60 -13.24
N LYS A 307 18.15 31.55 -13.20
CA LYS A 307 18.51 30.86 -11.96
C LYS A 307 19.09 31.80 -10.92
N ALA A 308 20.05 32.65 -11.28
CA ALA A 308 20.69 33.58 -10.35
C ALA A 308 19.71 34.63 -9.81
N MET A 309 18.83 35.17 -10.65
CA MET A 309 17.83 36.17 -10.25
C MET A 309 16.80 35.59 -9.27
N ILE A 310 16.24 34.43 -9.59
CA ILE A 310 15.25 33.78 -8.72
C ILE A 310 15.88 33.40 -7.38
N ARG A 311 17.10 32.83 -7.40
CA ARG A 311 17.82 32.46 -6.16
C ARG A 311 18.17 33.67 -5.31
N ASN A 312 18.66 34.77 -5.90
CA ASN A 312 18.94 36.00 -5.16
C ASN A 312 17.67 36.56 -4.50
N ARG A 313 16.56 36.58 -5.25
CA ARG A 313 15.28 37.08 -4.75
C ARG A 313 14.78 36.25 -3.56
N ILE A 314 14.90 34.93 -3.62
CA ILE A 314 14.46 34.04 -2.55
C ILE A 314 15.44 34.07 -1.37
N ALA A 315 16.73 33.81 -1.59
CA ALA A 315 17.71 33.64 -0.53
C ALA A 315 18.11 34.97 0.13
N VAL A 316 18.21 36.08 -0.62
CA VAL A 316 18.67 37.37 -0.11
C VAL A 316 17.50 38.31 0.15
N GLN A 317 16.62 38.50 -0.83
CA GLN A 317 15.48 39.43 -0.68
C GLN A 317 14.32 38.81 0.11
N LYS A 318 14.37 37.50 0.41
CA LYS A 318 13.34 36.73 1.13
C LYS A 318 11.95 36.82 0.49
N LYS A 319 11.90 36.94 -0.84
CA LYS A 319 10.66 37.04 -1.62
C LYS A 319 10.51 35.83 -2.53
N ARG A 320 9.39 35.12 -2.39
CA ARG A 320 9.08 33.98 -3.26
C ARG A 320 8.54 34.44 -4.62
N PRO A 321 8.66 33.61 -5.68
CA PRO A 321 8.15 33.96 -7.01
C PRO A 321 6.64 34.26 -7.03
N ASP A 322 5.87 33.56 -6.20
CA ASP A 322 4.41 33.70 -6.07
C ASP A 322 3.97 34.63 -4.93
N GLY A 323 4.90 35.40 -4.34
CA GLY A 323 4.59 36.41 -3.33
C GLY A 323 4.34 35.88 -1.91
N ARG A 324 4.35 34.56 -1.69
CA ARG A 324 4.16 33.97 -0.36
C ARG A 324 5.32 34.29 0.59
N ASP A 325 5.02 34.23 1.88
CA ASP A 325 6.05 34.15 2.92
C ASP A 325 6.73 32.77 2.93
N ALA A 326 7.89 32.69 3.58
CA ALA A 326 8.71 31.48 3.63
C ALA A 326 7.98 30.28 4.29
N ASN A 327 7.15 30.55 5.29
CA ASN A 327 6.41 29.54 6.05
C ASN A 327 4.96 29.32 5.56
N GLN A 328 4.52 30.05 4.54
CA GLN A 328 3.14 30.03 4.08
C GLN A 328 2.85 28.84 3.15
N ILE A 329 1.79 28.11 3.48
CA ILE A 329 1.21 27.04 2.68
C ILE A 329 0.25 27.65 1.64
N ARG A 330 0.19 27.08 0.43
CA ARG A 330 -0.83 27.47 -0.56
C ARG A 330 -2.22 27.09 -0.09
N ASP A 331 -3.23 27.73 -0.68
CA ASP A 331 -4.63 27.41 -0.41
C ASP A 331 -4.93 25.93 -0.64
N ILE A 332 -5.70 25.34 0.27
CA ILE A 332 -6.08 23.92 0.21
C ILE A 332 -7.58 23.82 0.01
N SER A 333 -8.00 22.99 -0.94
CA SER A 333 -9.38 22.55 -1.08
C SER A 333 -9.43 21.03 -1.03
N ILE A 334 -10.47 20.52 -0.36
CA ILE A 334 -10.62 19.09 -0.08
C ILE A 334 -12.07 18.71 -0.34
N GLU A 335 -12.25 17.68 -1.16
CA GLU A 335 -13.54 17.02 -1.38
C GLU A 335 -13.37 15.52 -1.17
N VAL A 336 -14.34 14.89 -0.50
CA VAL A 336 -14.38 13.43 -0.29
C VAL A 336 -15.64 12.83 -0.94
N GLY A 337 -15.59 11.57 -1.33
CA GLY A 337 -16.72 10.91 -2.02
C GLY A 337 -16.96 11.41 -3.44
N VAL A 338 -15.93 11.92 -4.12
CA VAL A 338 -16.01 12.53 -5.46
C VAL A 338 -16.42 11.52 -6.54
N ALA A 339 -16.02 10.25 -6.40
CA ALA A 339 -16.30 9.20 -7.37
C ALA A 339 -17.42 8.23 -6.87
N PRO A 340 -18.63 8.25 -7.46
CA PRO A 340 -19.82 7.60 -6.89
C PRO A 340 -19.75 6.08 -6.72
N ARG A 341 -18.92 5.39 -7.52
CA ARG A 341 -18.82 3.92 -7.54
C ARG A 341 -17.61 3.38 -6.79
N THR A 342 -16.74 4.25 -6.30
CA THR A 342 -15.53 3.83 -5.60
C THR A 342 -15.84 3.49 -4.14
N HIS A 343 -14.96 2.72 -3.48
CA HIS A 343 -15.17 2.41 -2.07
C HIS A 343 -14.83 3.62 -1.21
N GLY A 344 -13.73 4.31 -1.54
CA GLY A 344 -13.54 5.69 -1.13
C GLY A 344 -12.77 6.52 -2.14
N SER A 345 -12.99 7.83 -2.11
CA SER A 345 -12.32 8.79 -2.99
C SER A 345 -12.15 10.14 -2.31
N ALA A 346 -11.06 10.83 -2.66
CA ALA A 346 -10.82 12.20 -2.24
C ALA A 346 -10.09 12.98 -3.34
N LEU A 347 -10.50 14.22 -3.55
CA LEU A 347 -9.80 15.21 -4.35
C LEU A 347 -9.13 16.21 -3.40
N PHE A 348 -7.81 16.11 -3.31
CA PHE A 348 -7.01 17.03 -2.50
C PHE A 348 -6.27 17.98 -3.44
N THR A 349 -6.52 19.28 -3.28
CA THR A 349 -5.84 20.34 -4.04
C THR A 349 -5.09 21.24 -3.08
N ARG A 350 -3.81 21.50 -3.35
CA ARG A 350 -2.98 22.48 -2.64
C ARG A 350 -2.32 23.40 -3.66
N GLY A 351 -2.81 24.63 -3.76
CA GLY A 351 -2.46 25.54 -4.84
C GLY A 351 -2.70 24.91 -6.22
N GLN A 352 -1.65 24.80 -7.02
CA GLN A 352 -1.67 24.18 -8.36
C GLN A 352 -1.14 22.73 -8.35
N THR A 353 -1.36 22.01 -7.26
CA THR A 353 -1.07 20.58 -7.14
C THR A 353 -2.34 19.87 -6.69
N GLN A 354 -2.84 18.95 -7.52
CA GLN A 354 -4.10 18.26 -7.30
C GLN A 354 -3.92 16.74 -7.46
N ALA A 355 -4.38 16.00 -6.47
CA ALA A 355 -4.38 14.55 -6.46
C ALA A 355 -5.80 14.01 -6.26
N LEU A 356 -6.28 13.21 -7.21
CA LEU A 356 -7.45 12.36 -7.03
C LEU A 356 -6.98 11.02 -6.49
N SER A 357 -7.29 10.73 -5.22
CA SER A 357 -6.93 9.47 -4.57
C SER A 357 -8.17 8.59 -4.39
N VAL A 358 -8.07 7.32 -4.78
CA VAL A 358 -9.17 6.36 -4.75
C VAL A 358 -8.74 5.12 -3.98
N ALA A 359 -9.49 4.79 -2.92
CA ALA A 359 -9.34 3.57 -2.15
C ALA A 359 -10.29 2.48 -2.69
N SER A 360 -9.75 1.28 -2.84
CA SER A 360 -10.48 0.06 -3.19
C SER A 360 -10.18 -1.01 -2.15
N LEU A 361 -11.23 -1.72 -1.74
CA LEU A 361 -11.19 -2.77 -0.73
C LEU A 361 -11.46 -4.10 -1.44
N GLY A 362 -10.68 -5.11 -1.09
CA GLY A 362 -10.76 -6.46 -1.61
C GLY A 362 -10.72 -7.48 -0.49
N THR A 363 -10.96 -8.74 -0.81
CA THR A 363 -10.80 -9.85 0.14
C THR A 363 -9.32 -10.15 0.38
N LEU A 364 -8.95 -10.81 1.48
CA LEU A 364 -7.55 -11.20 1.76
C LEU A 364 -6.95 -12.16 0.71
N LYS A 365 -7.77 -12.79 -0.15
CA LYS A 365 -7.25 -13.57 -1.28
C LYS A 365 -6.68 -12.71 -2.41
N GLU A 366 -7.03 -11.43 -2.44
CA GLU A 366 -6.55 -10.46 -3.41
C GLU A 366 -5.26 -9.77 -2.97
N GLU A 367 -4.66 -10.19 -1.85
CA GLU A 367 -3.34 -9.74 -1.39
C GLU A 367 -2.30 -9.84 -2.50
N MET A 368 -1.42 -8.84 -2.56
CA MET A 368 -0.34 -8.82 -3.52
C MET A 368 0.75 -9.81 -3.10
N ARG A 369 0.89 -10.90 -3.86
CA ARG A 369 2.02 -11.83 -3.70
C ARG A 369 3.29 -11.23 -4.30
N LEU A 370 4.33 -11.17 -3.49
CA LEU A 370 5.64 -10.68 -3.86
C LEU A 370 6.56 -11.84 -4.24
N ASP A 371 7.04 -11.83 -5.49
CA ASP A 371 8.12 -12.70 -5.96
C ASP A 371 9.41 -11.85 -6.00
N THR A 372 10.06 -11.70 -4.85
CA THR A 372 11.28 -10.88 -4.68
C THR A 372 12.39 -11.65 -3.95
N LEU A 373 13.56 -11.01 -3.83
CA LEU A 373 14.67 -11.52 -3.01
C LEU A 373 14.45 -11.35 -1.50
N GLY A 374 13.48 -10.54 -1.08
CA GLY A 374 13.24 -10.24 0.32
C GLY A 374 12.49 -11.34 1.08
N LEU A 375 12.38 -11.13 2.39
CA LEU A 375 11.61 -11.99 3.30
C LEU A 375 10.09 -11.77 3.21
N GLU A 376 9.66 -10.55 2.88
CA GLU A 376 8.26 -10.19 2.68
C GLU A 376 7.65 -10.94 1.48
N LYS A 377 6.55 -11.67 1.72
CA LYS A 377 5.92 -12.53 0.69
C LYS A 377 4.58 -12.01 0.21
N ASN A 378 3.84 -11.30 1.04
CA ASN A 378 2.52 -10.79 0.71
C ASN A 378 2.38 -9.36 1.27
N ARG A 379 1.59 -8.54 0.57
CA ARG A 379 1.12 -7.24 1.07
C ARG A 379 -0.40 -7.18 0.98
N PHE A 380 -1.03 -6.72 2.06
CA PHE A 380 -2.45 -6.44 2.08
C PHE A 380 -2.76 -4.98 1.79
N TYR A 381 -1.81 -4.06 1.99
CA TYR A 381 -1.92 -2.65 1.59
C TYR A 381 -0.84 -2.29 0.56
N TRP A 382 -1.21 -1.58 -0.49
CA TRP A 382 -0.26 -0.98 -1.43
C TRP A 382 -0.79 0.31 -2.07
N HIS A 383 0.14 1.16 -2.48
CA HIS A 383 -0.14 2.45 -3.10
C HIS A 383 0.39 2.52 -4.53
N HIS A 384 -0.48 2.85 -5.48
CA HIS A 384 -0.09 3.19 -6.84
C HIS A 384 -0.20 4.69 -7.07
N TYR A 385 0.83 5.24 -7.70
CA TYR A 385 0.90 6.65 -8.05
C TYR A 385 1.08 6.79 -9.55
N ASN A 386 0.28 7.67 -10.16
CA ASN A 386 0.33 7.95 -11.60
C ASN A 386 0.56 9.44 -11.85
N PHE A 387 1.49 9.75 -12.76
CA PHE A 387 1.81 11.11 -13.16
C PHE A 387 1.57 11.32 -14.66
N PRO A 388 0.32 11.56 -15.08
CA PRO A 388 0.01 11.79 -16.49
C PRO A 388 0.61 13.11 -16.99
N PRO A 389 0.99 13.21 -18.28
CA PRO A 389 1.69 14.37 -18.81
C PRO A 389 0.83 15.65 -18.79
N PHE A 390 -0.49 15.52 -18.89
CA PHE A 390 -1.39 16.68 -18.81
C PHE A 390 -1.32 17.39 -17.44
N SER A 391 -0.89 16.70 -16.37
CA SER A 391 -0.79 17.30 -15.03
C SER A 391 0.23 18.44 -14.94
N VAL A 392 1.16 18.50 -15.90
CA VAL A 392 2.13 19.58 -16.04
C VAL A 392 1.88 20.44 -17.28
N GLY A 393 0.77 20.22 -17.99
CA GLY A 393 0.42 20.93 -19.22
C GLY A 393 1.12 20.41 -20.49
N GLU A 394 1.69 19.20 -20.45
CA GLU A 394 2.46 18.65 -21.56
C GLU A 394 1.72 17.51 -22.29
N ALA A 395 2.04 17.29 -23.56
CA ALA A 395 1.67 16.08 -24.30
C ALA A 395 2.77 15.02 -24.16
N GLY A 396 2.41 13.76 -23.94
CA GLY A 396 3.38 12.67 -23.80
C GLY A 396 2.76 11.29 -23.94
N PHE A 397 3.61 10.27 -24.13
CA PHE A 397 3.14 8.89 -24.23
C PHE A 397 2.65 8.37 -22.87
N MET A 398 1.43 7.84 -22.85
CA MET A 398 0.91 7.04 -21.74
C MET A 398 1.47 5.61 -21.82
N ARG A 399 2.58 5.36 -21.12
CA ARG A 399 3.20 4.02 -20.98
C ARG A 399 2.99 3.50 -19.56
N GLY A 400 3.65 2.39 -19.21
CA GLY A 400 3.72 1.93 -17.83
C GLY A 400 4.41 2.96 -16.90
N PRO A 401 4.26 2.79 -15.57
CA PRO A 401 4.77 3.75 -14.60
C PRO A 401 6.28 3.93 -14.72
N LYS A 402 6.73 5.18 -14.63
CA LYS A 402 8.15 5.54 -14.63
C LYS A 402 8.77 5.23 -13.26
N ARG A 403 10.11 5.21 -13.18
CA ARG A 403 10.84 5.06 -11.91
C ARG A 403 10.40 6.11 -10.88
N ARG A 404 10.16 7.35 -11.31
CA ARG A 404 9.68 8.43 -10.41
C ARG A 404 8.29 8.13 -9.85
N ASP A 405 7.40 7.60 -10.67
CA ASP A 405 6.03 7.28 -10.28
C ASP A 405 6.04 6.19 -9.21
N ILE A 406 6.82 5.13 -9.42
CA ILE A 406 7.04 4.05 -8.45
C ILE A 406 7.65 4.61 -7.15
N GLY A 407 8.66 5.48 -7.25
CA GLY A 407 9.28 6.10 -6.08
C GLY A 407 8.34 6.98 -5.26
N HIS A 408 7.47 7.76 -5.91
CA HIS A 408 6.48 8.58 -5.21
C HIS A 408 5.36 7.72 -4.59
N GLY A 409 4.93 6.66 -5.28
CA GLY A 409 3.97 5.70 -4.74
C GLY A 409 4.51 5.00 -3.49
N ALA A 410 5.75 4.50 -3.54
CA ALA A 410 6.40 3.87 -2.39
C ALA A 410 6.59 4.84 -1.21
N LEU A 411 6.87 6.12 -1.45
CA LEU A 411 6.92 7.13 -0.38
C LEU A 411 5.54 7.34 0.27
N ALA A 412 4.48 7.38 -0.53
CA ALA A 412 3.12 7.52 -0.01
C ALA A 412 2.65 6.25 0.73
N GLU A 413 2.98 5.07 0.21
CA GLU A 413 2.77 3.78 0.88
C GLU A 413 3.44 3.78 2.25
N ARG A 414 4.74 4.09 2.29
CA ARG A 414 5.53 4.12 3.53
C ARG A 414 4.98 5.11 4.56
N ALA A 415 4.44 6.24 4.12
CA ALA A 415 3.82 7.23 5.01
C ALA A 415 2.52 6.75 5.65
N LEU A 416 1.80 5.82 5.01
CA LEU A 416 0.45 5.40 5.41
C LEU A 416 0.43 4.04 6.11
N VAL A 417 1.32 3.11 5.75
CA VAL A 417 1.45 1.79 6.40
C VAL A 417 1.39 1.87 7.94
N PRO A 418 2.09 2.79 8.62
CA PRO A 418 2.11 2.84 10.08
C PRO A 418 0.75 3.15 10.75
N VAL A 419 -0.22 3.70 9.99
CA VAL A 419 -1.56 4.02 10.49
C VAL A 419 -2.65 3.12 9.90
N VAL A 420 -2.33 2.29 8.91
CA VAL A 420 -3.25 1.32 8.33
C VAL A 420 -3.45 0.18 9.34
N PRO A 421 -4.70 -0.21 9.65
CA PRO A 421 -4.98 -1.31 10.58
C PRO A 421 -4.45 -2.63 10.05
N ASP A 422 -4.09 -3.53 10.97
CA ASP A 422 -3.76 -4.91 10.62
C ASP A 422 -4.97 -5.70 10.09
N THR A 423 -4.70 -6.86 9.52
CA THR A 423 -5.73 -7.74 8.93
C THR A 423 -6.60 -8.44 9.96
N GLU A 424 -6.23 -8.42 11.25
CA GLU A 424 -7.09 -8.91 12.34
C GLU A 424 -8.18 -7.87 12.67
N THR A 425 -7.81 -6.60 12.72
CA THR A 425 -8.70 -5.47 13.02
C THR A 425 -9.56 -5.11 11.82
N PHE A 426 -9.00 -5.14 10.61
CA PHE A 426 -9.68 -4.81 9.38
C PHE A 426 -9.33 -5.83 8.29
N PRO A 427 -10.07 -6.95 8.18
CA PRO A 427 -9.72 -8.11 7.34
C PRO A 427 -9.95 -7.89 5.84
N TYR A 428 -9.40 -6.81 5.30
CA TYR A 428 -9.51 -6.41 3.91
C TYR A 428 -8.14 -6.15 3.30
N THR A 429 -8.03 -6.53 2.03
CA THR A 429 -6.97 -6.02 1.17
C THR A 429 -7.32 -4.60 0.76
N ILE A 430 -6.34 -3.70 0.77
CA ILE A 430 -6.54 -2.28 0.50
C ILE A 430 -5.59 -1.85 -0.61
N ARG A 431 -6.16 -1.30 -1.67
CA ARG A 431 -5.42 -0.65 -2.75
C ARG A 431 -5.78 0.82 -2.79
N VAL A 432 -4.77 1.68 -2.80
CA VAL A 432 -4.97 3.10 -3.10
C VAL A 432 -4.30 3.46 -4.41
N VAL A 433 -4.98 4.26 -5.23
CA VAL A 433 -4.43 4.85 -6.45
C VAL A 433 -4.54 6.36 -6.35
N SER A 434 -3.43 7.08 -6.51
CA SER A 434 -3.42 8.53 -6.66
C SER A 434 -3.08 8.93 -8.09
N ASP A 435 -4.05 9.51 -8.79
CA ASP A 435 -3.87 10.13 -10.09
C ASP A 435 -3.63 11.63 -9.91
N ILE A 436 -2.47 12.11 -10.37
CA ILE A 436 -2.13 13.53 -10.29
C ILE A 436 -2.78 14.28 -11.45
N LEU A 437 -3.63 15.24 -11.13
CA LEU A 437 -4.39 16.02 -12.11
C LEU A 437 -3.72 17.36 -12.41
N GLU A 438 -3.03 17.93 -11.42
CA GLU A 438 -2.22 19.14 -11.54
C GLU A 438 -0.93 18.98 -10.72
N SER A 439 0.18 19.52 -11.19
CA SER A 439 1.44 19.50 -10.45
C SER A 439 2.26 20.77 -10.62
N ASN A 440 2.35 21.53 -9.52
CA ASN A 440 3.27 22.63 -9.34
C ASN A 440 3.98 22.53 -7.98
N GLY A 441 4.36 21.33 -7.56
CA GLY A 441 5.11 21.10 -6.33
C GLY A 441 4.55 19.93 -5.52
N SER A 442 5.43 18.99 -5.16
CA SER A 442 5.19 17.81 -4.34
C SER A 442 3.79 17.18 -4.40
N SER A 443 3.46 16.67 -5.59
CA SER A 443 2.31 15.82 -5.80
C SER A 443 2.35 14.53 -4.98
N SER A 444 3.53 14.04 -4.57
CA SER A 444 3.66 12.89 -3.67
C SER A 444 3.05 13.15 -2.29
N MET A 445 3.22 14.36 -1.75
CA MET A 445 2.61 14.74 -0.46
C MET A 445 1.11 15.01 -0.59
N ALA A 446 0.67 15.53 -1.73
CA ALA A 446 -0.76 15.60 -2.05
C ALA A 446 -1.38 14.20 -2.13
N SER A 447 -0.66 13.20 -2.65
CA SER A 447 -1.09 11.80 -2.65
C SER A 447 -1.24 11.24 -1.24
N VAL A 448 -0.31 11.53 -0.32
CA VAL A 448 -0.43 11.12 1.10
C VAL A 448 -1.72 11.69 1.72
N CYS A 449 -1.93 13.01 1.62
CA CYS A 449 -3.12 13.65 2.17
C CYS A 449 -4.41 13.10 1.53
N GLY A 450 -4.47 13.03 0.19
CA GLY A 450 -5.61 12.49 -0.54
C GLY A 450 -5.90 11.03 -0.21
N SER A 451 -4.85 10.22 0.00
CA SER A 451 -5.00 8.80 0.35
C SER A 451 -5.48 8.62 1.78
N SER A 452 -4.99 9.42 2.74
CA SER A 452 -5.51 9.41 4.10
C SER A 452 -7.02 9.71 4.12
N LEU A 453 -7.44 10.74 3.37
CA LEU A 453 -8.86 11.11 3.22
C LEU A 453 -9.69 10.03 2.54
N SER A 454 -9.20 9.42 1.45
CA SER A 454 -9.94 8.40 0.71
C SER A 454 -10.09 7.10 1.50
N LEU A 455 -9.08 6.73 2.30
CA LEU A 455 -9.13 5.59 3.23
C LEU A 455 -10.16 5.83 4.35
N MET A 456 -10.13 7.02 4.98
CA MET A 456 -11.13 7.39 5.97
C MET A 456 -12.53 7.38 5.38
N GLN A 457 -12.73 7.96 4.19
CA GLN A 457 -14.03 7.97 3.54
C GLN A 457 -14.51 6.56 3.13
N ALA A 458 -13.59 5.64 2.82
CA ALA A 458 -13.89 4.23 2.57
C ALA A 458 -14.31 3.45 3.82
N GLY A 459 -14.19 4.04 5.02
CA GLY A 459 -14.48 3.37 6.30
C GLY A 459 -13.32 2.54 6.83
N VAL A 460 -12.09 2.74 6.32
CA VAL A 460 -10.90 2.09 6.88
C VAL A 460 -10.59 2.71 8.25
N PRO A 461 -10.53 1.92 9.34
CA PRO A 461 -10.29 2.44 10.67
C PRO A 461 -8.81 2.77 10.86
N LEU A 462 -8.34 3.84 10.21
CA LEU A 462 -6.97 4.34 10.38
C LEU A 462 -6.72 4.72 11.85
N LYS A 463 -5.50 4.43 12.34
CA LYS A 463 -5.05 4.85 13.68
C LYS A 463 -5.14 6.37 13.86
N ALA A 464 -4.71 7.12 12.84
CA ALA A 464 -4.77 8.57 12.78
C ALA A 464 -4.68 9.06 11.31
N PRO A 465 -5.19 10.26 10.99
CA PRO A 465 -4.99 10.89 9.69
C PRO A 465 -3.52 11.26 9.49
N VAL A 466 -3.03 11.16 8.24
CA VAL A 466 -1.64 11.47 7.87
C VAL A 466 -1.63 12.57 6.82
N ALA A 467 -0.87 13.63 7.09
CA ALA A 467 -0.61 14.68 6.11
C ALA A 467 0.87 14.71 5.72
N GLY A 468 1.12 15.24 4.52
CA GLY A 468 2.46 15.44 3.98
C GLY A 468 2.72 16.88 3.57
N ILE A 469 3.96 17.33 3.76
CA ILE A 469 4.45 18.63 3.29
C ILE A 469 5.79 18.46 2.58
N ALA A 470 6.01 19.28 1.56
CA ALA A 470 7.33 19.43 0.97
C ALA A 470 7.94 20.77 1.33
N MET A 471 9.21 20.70 1.61
CA MET A 471 10.02 21.75 2.16
C MET A 471 11.26 21.90 1.28
N GLY A 472 11.82 23.08 1.22
CA GLY A 472 13.06 23.33 0.50
C GLY A 472 13.98 24.28 1.23
N LEU A 473 15.21 24.34 0.77
CA LEU A 473 16.23 25.26 1.25
C LEU A 473 16.91 25.91 0.05
N ILE A 474 17.10 27.22 0.11
CA ILE A 474 18.00 27.93 -0.80
C ILE A 474 19.05 28.64 0.05
N LYS A 475 20.31 28.46 -0.30
CA LYS A 475 21.47 29.01 0.38
C LYS A 475 22.37 29.77 -0.60
N GLU A 476 22.71 31.01 -0.26
CA GLU A 476 23.64 31.88 -1.01
C GLU A 476 24.65 32.47 -0.04
N GLY A 477 25.92 32.07 -0.12
CA GLY A 477 26.92 32.44 0.90
C GLY A 477 26.48 31.96 2.27
N ASP A 478 26.41 32.84 3.27
CA ASP A 478 25.93 32.51 4.62
C ASP A 478 24.41 32.69 4.78
N ASP A 479 23.74 33.35 3.82
CA ASP A 479 22.30 33.54 3.84
C ASP A 479 21.57 32.25 3.41
N TYR A 480 20.60 31.81 4.21
CA TYR A 480 19.70 30.71 3.84
C TYR A 480 18.24 31.05 4.12
N ILE A 481 17.33 30.31 3.49
CA ILE A 481 15.89 30.38 3.75
C ILE A 481 15.28 28.98 3.61
N VAL A 482 14.52 28.56 4.62
CA VAL A 482 13.69 27.35 4.58
C VAL A 482 12.32 27.73 4.03
N LEU A 483 11.89 27.01 3.00
CA LEU A 483 10.63 27.24 2.29
C LEU A 483 9.63 26.14 2.61
N THR A 484 8.44 26.53 3.03
CA THR A 484 7.28 25.65 3.20
C THR A 484 6.47 25.56 1.91
N ASP A 485 6.00 24.35 1.60
CA ASP A 485 5.14 24.06 0.46
C ASP A 485 5.76 24.54 -0.85
N ILE A 486 6.93 23.99 -1.17
CA ILE A 486 7.72 24.41 -2.33
C ILE A 486 6.97 24.22 -3.65
N ALA A 487 7.08 25.22 -4.51
CA ALA A 487 6.63 25.17 -5.89
C ALA A 487 7.65 24.46 -6.80
N GLY A 488 7.25 24.06 -8.00
CA GLY A 488 8.16 23.35 -8.93
C GLY A 488 9.45 24.11 -9.27
N VAL A 489 9.36 25.44 -9.37
CA VAL A 489 10.52 26.31 -9.61
C VAL A 489 11.46 26.36 -8.40
N GLU A 490 10.91 26.35 -7.19
CA GLU A 490 11.68 26.38 -5.95
C GLU A 490 12.41 25.05 -5.70
N ASP A 491 11.79 23.92 -6.08
CA ASP A 491 12.40 22.59 -6.06
C ASP A 491 13.57 22.49 -7.07
N HIS A 492 13.35 22.94 -8.30
CA HIS A 492 14.35 22.90 -9.35
C HIS A 492 15.61 23.72 -9.00
N LEU A 493 15.40 24.89 -8.37
CA LEU A 493 16.47 25.81 -8.01
C LEU A 493 17.00 25.62 -6.59
N GLY A 494 16.31 24.84 -5.76
CA GLY A 494 16.64 24.60 -4.36
C GLY A 494 17.86 23.72 -4.18
N ASP A 495 18.55 23.98 -3.08
CA ASP A 495 19.78 23.30 -2.66
C ASP A 495 19.52 22.07 -1.80
N MET A 496 18.36 22.02 -1.16
CA MET A 496 17.81 20.83 -0.52
C MET A 496 16.30 20.81 -0.79
N ASP A 497 15.78 19.62 -1.10
CA ASP A 497 14.35 19.34 -1.08
C ASP A 497 14.09 18.19 -0.11
N PHE A 498 13.10 18.35 0.76
CA PHE A 498 12.71 17.27 1.66
C PHE A 498 11.20 17.24 1.88
N LYS A 499 10.71 16.04 2.16
CA LYS A 499 9.30 15.70 2.22
C LYS A 499 9.09 15.02 3.56
N VAL A 500 8.17 15.55 4.34
CA VAL A 500 7.83 15.02 5.66
C VAL A 500 6.35 14.66 5.65
N ALA A 501 6.05 13.43 6.02
CA ALA A 501 4.70 12.97 6.26
C ALA A 501 4.58 12.42 7.68
N GLY A 502 3.39 12.53 8.26
CA GLY A 502 3.15 12.11 9.63
C GLY A 502 1.77 12.48 10.14
N THR A 503 1.52 12.08 11.37
CA THR A 503 0.32 12.38 12.15
C THR A 503 0.60 13.59 13.05
N GLU A 504 -0.31 13.84 13.99
CA GLU A 504 -0.10 14.80 15.08
C GLU A 504 0.99 14.33 16.06
N GLU A 505 1.12 13.02 16.26
CA GLU A 505 2.04 12.42 17.23
C GLU A 505 3.49 12.36 16.72
N GLY A 506 3.70 12.17 15.42
CA GLY A 506 5.05 12.09 14.88
C GLY A 506 5.15 11.87 13.38
N ILE A 507 6.38 11.68 12.92
CA ILE A 507 6.73 11.42 11.52
C ILE A 507 6.43 9.97 11.19
N THR A 508 5.77 9.74 10.05
CA THR A 508 5.58 8.40 9.47
C THR A 508 6.48 8.13 8.27
N ALA A 509 6.87 9.18 7.54
CA ALA A 509 7.87 9.07 6.49
C ALA A 509 8.66 10.37 6.31
N LEU A 510 9.94 10.22 5.98
CA LEU A 510 10.84 11.32 5.65
C LEU A 510 11.61 10.97 4.37
N GLN A 511 11.71 11.92 3.45
CA GLN A 511 12.59 11.81 2.29
C GLN A 511 13.34 13.13 2.14
N MET A 512 14.66 13.07 1.95
CA MET A 512 15.51 14.25 1.82
C MET A 512 16.50 14.06 0.68
N ASP A 513 16.71 15.10 -0.11
CA ASP A 513 17.74 15.19 -1.14
C ASP A 513 18.50 16.51 -0.96
N ILE A 514 19.79 16.43 -0.69
CA ILE A 514 20.69 17.57 -0.50
C ILE A 514 21.65 17.63 -1.69
N LYS A 515 21.67 18.76 -2.38
CA LYS A 515 22.46 18.98 -3.60
C LYS A 515 23.76 19.73 -3.36
N ILE A 516 23.94 20.32 -2.18
CA ILE A 516 25.12 21.12 -1.82
C ILE A 516 25.77 20.63 -0.51
N THR A 517 27.02 21.01 -0.30
CA THR A 517 27.64 20.89 1.03
C THR A 517 27.24 22.07 1.93
N GLY A 518 27.45 21.92 3.25
CA GLY A 518 27.26 23.01 4.21
C GLY A 518 25.82 23.18 4.72
N VAL A 519 24.96 22.17 4.56
CA VAL A 519 23.70 22.06 5.32
C VAL A 519 24.03 21.47 6.69
N THR A 520 23.93 22.28 7.74
CA THR A 520 24.25 21.86 9.12
C THR A 520 23.07 21.16 9.78
N PHE A 521 23.32 20.42 10.86
CA PHE A 521 22.27 19.83 11.68
C PHE A 521 21.30 20.87 12.26
N ASP A 522 21.78 22.07 12.59
CA ASP A 522 20.92 23.17 13.04
C ASP A 522 19.91 23.59 11.96
N ILE A 523 20.36 23.66 10.69
CA ILE A 523 19.46 23.96 9.56
C ILE A 523 18.42 22.85 9.39
N LEU A 524 18.83 21.57 9.54
CA LEU A 524 17.88 20.44 9.48
C LEU A 524 16.85 20.50 10.60
N LYS A 525 17.27 20.87 11.81
CA LYS A 525 16.38 21.04 12.97
C LYS A 525 15.32 22.13 12.73
N ASP A 526 15.77 23.31 12.30
CA ASP A 526 14.86 24.41 11.95
C ASP A 526 13.86 23.98 10.88
N ALA A 527 14.36 23.27 9.86
CA ALA A 527 13.55 22.84 8.74
C ALA A 527 12.50 21.78 9.15
N LEU A 528 12.85 20.81 9.98
CA LEU A 528 11.91 19.82 10.53
C LEU A 528 10.86 20.48 11.44
N SER A 529 11.25 21.45 12.26
CA SER A 529 10.30 22.21 13.09
C SER A 529 9.28 22.95 12.23
N GLN A 530 9.73 23.67 11.20
CA GLN A 530 8.84 24.38 10.28
C GLN A 530 7.94 23.41 9.50
N ALA A 531 8.45 22.21 9.16
CA ALA A 531 7.67 21.16 8.51
C ALA A 531 6.58 20.60 9.41
N LYS A 532 6.85 20.44 10.71
CA LYS A 532 5.87 20.01 11.72
C LYS A 532 4.69 20.97 11.79
N ASP A 533 4.97 22.27 11.92
CA ASP A 533 3.91 23.30 11.98
C ASP A 533 3.03 23.26 10.73
N ALA A 534 3.66 23.11 9.55
CA ALA A 534 2.94 23.02 8.29
C ALA A 534 2.11 21.73 8.18
N ARG A 535 2.66 20.59 8.61
CA ARG A 535 1.96 19.29 8.66
C ARG A 535 0.71 19.37 9.53
N LEU A 536 0.83 19.93 10.74
CA LEU A 536 -0.29 20.11 11.67
C LEU A 536 -1.36 21.05 11.11
N ASN A 537 -0.96 22.11 10.42
CA ASN A 537 -1.91 23.00 9.74
C ASN A 537 -2.74 22.25 8.68
N ILE A 538 -2.08 21.44 7.85
CA ILE A 538 -2.76 20.65 6.80
C ILE A 538 -3.69 19.60 7.43
N LEU A 539 -3.24 18.91 8.49
CA LEU A 539 -4.09 17.98 9.24
C LEU A 539 -5.34 18.65 9.78
N GLY A 540 -5.21 19.85 10.35
CA GLY A 540 -6.37 20.63 10.82
C GLY A 540 -7.39 20.92 9.71
N GLN A 541 -6.92 21.24 8.50
CA GLN A 541 -7.81 21.47 7.35
C GLN A 541 -8.45 20.16 6.83
N MET A 542 -7.71 19.05 6.83
CA MET A 542 -8.26 17.72 6.50
C MET A 542 -9.35 17.29 7.49
N ASN A 543 -9.08 17.44 8.80
CA ASN A 543 -9.99 17.08 9.88
C ASN A 543 -11.27 17.92 9.86
N ALA A 544 -11.23 19.14 9.33
CA ALA A 544 -12.42 19.96 9.13
C ALA A 544 -13.39 19.40 8.08
N VAL A 545 -12.93 18.54 7.17
CA VAL A 545 -13.76 17.87 6.16
C VAL A 545 -14.17 16.47 6.60
N ILE A 546 -13.23 15.67 7.11
CA ILE A 546 -13.50 14.34 7.65
C ILE A 546 -12.61 14.10 8.88
N SER A 547 -13.20 14.16 10.07
CA SER A 547 -12.47 14.06 11.34
C SER A 547 -12.27 12.63 11.84
N ALA A 548 -13.02 11.67 11.28
CA ALA A 548 -12.95 10.26 11.62
C ALA A 548 -13.33 9.41 10.41
N PRO A 549 -12.86 8.15 10.31
CA PRO A 549 -13.33 7.22 9.30
C PRO A 549 -14.86 7.13 9.24
N SER A 550 -15.41 6.97 8.04
CA SER A 550 -16.85 6.75 7.82
C SER A 550 -17.31 5.56 8.66
N ALA A 551 -18.43 5.72 9.38
CA ALA A 551 -18.98 4.65 10.21
C ALA A 551 -19.45 3.44 9.40
N GLU A 552 -19.87 3.67 8.15
CA GLU A 552 -20.28 2.63 7.22
C GLU A 552 -19.36 2.62 6.00
N MET A 553 -18.93 1.42 5.60
CA MET A 553 -18.22 1.22 4.33
C MET A 553 -19.18 1.43 3.14
N SER A 554 -18.64 1.83 1.99
CA SER A 554 -19.39 1.94 0.74
C SER A 554 -20.26 0.70 0.46
N PRO A 555 -21.49 0.83 -0.05
CA PRO A 555 -22.35 -0.30 -0.39
C PRO A 555 -21.74 -1.20 -1.48
N TYR A 556 -20.82 -0.66 -2.28
CA TYR A 556 -20.09 -1.40 -3.30
C TYR A 556 -18.85 -2.12 -2.76
N ALA A 557 -18.42 -1.81 -1.53
CA ALA A 557 -17.28 -2.48 -0.92
C ALA A 557 -17.63 -3.91 -0.51
N PRO A 558 -16.68 -4.85 -0.61
CA PRO A 558 -16.91 -6.21 -0.18
C PRO A 558 -17.35 -6.28 1.28
N ARG A 559 -18.25 -7.21 1.59
CA ARG A 559 -18.71 -7.48 2.94
C ARG A 559 -18.17 -8.80 3.43
N ILE A 560 -17.72 -8.80 4.68
CA ILE A 560 -17.40 -10.00 5.43
C ILE A 560 -18.54 -10.20 6.40
N ILE A 561 -19.40 -11.16 6.08
CA ILE A 561 -20.59 -11.46 6.85
C ILE A 561 -20.31 -12.75 7.60
N GLN A 562 -20.36 -12.66 8.93
CA GLN A 562 -20.25 -13.82 9.79
C GLN A 562 -21.63 -14.34 10.14
N ILE A 563 -21.83 -15.65 9.99
CA ILE A 563 -22.98 -16.36 10.55
C ILE A 563 -22.48 -17.54 11.38
N GLN A 564 -23.24 -17.86 12.42
CA GLN A 564 -23.02 -19.05 13.22
C GLN A 564 -24.08 -20.08 12.83
N ILE A 565 -23.64 -21.27 12.45
CA ILE A 565 -24.50 -22.44 12.22
C ILE A 565 -24.21 -23.50 13.28
N ASP A 566 -25.12 -24.46 13.45
CA ASP A 566 -24.84 -25.61 14.31
C ASP A 566 -23.72 -26.46 13.67
N PRO A 567 -22.67 -26.86 14.41
CA PRO A 567 -21.58 -27.68 13.88
C PRO A 567 -22.06 -28.98 13.21
N SER A 568 -23.19 -29.54 13.66
CA SER A 568 -23.80 -30.72 13.04
C SER A 568 -24.33 -30.47 11.63
N GLN A 569 -24.63 -29.21 11.28
CA GLN A 569 -25.17 -28.80 9.98
C GLN A 569 -24.08 -28.42 8.95
N ILE A 570 -22.79 -28.39 9.34
CA ILE A 570 -21.67 -28.07 8.44
C ILE A 570 -21.68 -28.99 7.20
N GLY A 571 -21.92 -30.28 7.39
CA GLY A 571 -21.97 -31.25 6.30
C GLY A 571 -23.07 -30.96 5.26
N MET A 572 -24.18 -30.35 5.70
CA MET A 572 -25.29 -29.94 4.84
C MET A 572 -24.94 -28.71 3.99
N LEU A 573 -24.25 -27.72 4.59
CA LEU A 573 -23.78 -26.53 3.88
C LEU A 573 -22.71 -26.88 2.83
N ILE A 574 -21.75 -27.72 3.18
CA ILE A 574 -20.69 -28.16 2.25
C ILE A 574 -21.31 -29.01 1.12
N GLY A 575 -22.19 -29.94 1.48
CA GLY A 575 -22.77 -30.91 0.56
C GLY A 575 -21.75 -31.96 0.09
N LYS A 576 -22.20 -32.94 -0.71
CA LYS A 576 -21.36 -34.05 -1.16
C LYS A 576 -20.21 -33.53 -2.04
N GLY A 577 -18.97 -33.68 -1.56
CA GLY A 577 -17.77 -33.24 -2.29
C GLY A 577 -17.64 -31.72 -2.47
N GLY A 578 -18.38 -30.92 -1.68
CA GLY A 578 -18.37 -29.46 -1.78
C GLY A 578 -19.30 -28.89 -2.85
N GLU A 579 -20.21 -29.69 -3.41
CA GLU A 579 -21.11 -29.25 -4.49
C GLU A 579 -22.03 -28.09 -4.06
N THR A 580 -22.59 -28.16 -2.84
CA THR A 580 -23.58 -27.16 -2.38
C THR A 580 -22.93 -25.83 -2.06
N ILE A 581 -21.83 -25.85 -1.30
CA ILE A 581 -21.07 -24.63 -1.00
C ILE A 581 -20.49 -23.99 -2.27
N ARG A 582 -20.02 -24.76 -3.25
CA ARG A 582 -19.55 -24.23 -4.55
C ARG A 582 -20.69 -23.62 -5.37
N GLY A 583 -21.85 -24.28 -5.41
CA GLY A 583 -23.03 -23.76 -6.10
C GLY A 583 -23.51 -22.44 -5.52
N LEU A 584 -23.57 -22.34 -4.19
CA LEU A 584 -23.89 -21.08 -3.49
C LEU A 584 -22.82 -20.01 -3.73
N ALA A 585 -21.54 -20.37 -3.68
CA ALA A 585 -20.46 -19.44 -3.96
C ALA A 585 -20.51 -18.87 -5.38
N GLU A 586 -20.84 -19.71 -6.38
CA GLU A 586 -20.96 -19.31 -7.78
C GLU A 586 -22.23 -18.49 -8.04
N GLU A 587 -23.38 -18.91 -7.51
CA GLU A 587 -24.67 -18.22 -7.68
C GLU A 587 -24.66 -16.79 -7.12
N PHE A 588 -24.02 -16.60 -5.97
CA PHE A 588 -23.98 -15.32 -5.26
C PHE A 588 -22.66 -14.56 -5.45
N GLU A 589 -21.79 -15.01 -6.36
CA GLU A 589 -20.46 -14.44 -6.63
C GLU A 589 -19.68 -14.12 -5.34
N SER A 590 -19.75 -15.04 -4.39
CA SER A 590 -19.26 -14.87 -3.02
C SER A 590 -18.40 -16.06 -2.62
N GLN A 591 -17.47 -15.85 -1.71
CA GLN A 591 -16.73 -16.93 -1.08
C GLN A 591 -17.36 -17.28 0.26
N ILE A 592 -17.35 -18.57 0.59
CA ILE A 592 -17.85 -19.11 1.85
C ILE A 592 -16.72 -19.93 2.46
N ASP A 593 -16.22 -19.51 3.61
CA ASP A 593 -15.33 -20.31 4.45
C ASP A 593 -16.11 -20.81 5.66
N VAL A 594 -15.93 -22.08 6.02
CA VAL A 594 -16.63 -22.73 7.14
C VAL A 594 -15.59 -23.32 8.07
N ASN A 595 -15.62 -22.91 9.33
CA ASN A 595 -14.78 -23.43 10.39
C ASN A 595 -15.46 -24.63 11.08
N ASP A 596 -14.65 -25.48 11.72
CA ASP A 596 -15.11 -26.72 12.37
C ASP A 596 -16.03 -26.47 13.58
N ASP A 597 -16.04 -25.24 14.10
CA ASP A 597 -16.91 -24.78 15.19
C ASP A 597 -18.27 -24.24 14.70
N GLY A 598 -18.56 -24.33 13.40
CA GLY A 598 -19.81 -23.86 12.80
C GLY A 598 -19.82 -22.37 12.46
N GLN A 599 -18.70 -21.67 12.59
CA GLN A 599 -18.58 -20.30 12.09
C GLN A 599 -18.47 -20.32 10.57
N VAL A 600 -19.33 -19.57 9.88
CA VAL A 600 -19.29 -19.39 8.43
C VAL A 600 -19.00 -17.94 8.11
N LEU A 601 -17.96 -17.71 7.32
CA LEU A 601 -17.55 -16.41 6.84
C LEU A 601 -17.90 -16.29 5.36
N ILE A 602 -18.80 -15.37 5.04
CA ILE A 602 -19.21 -15.05 3.69
C ILE A 602 -18.46 -13.79 3.26
N TYR A 603 -17.62 -13.92 2.24
CA TYR A 603 -16.94 -12.80 1.60
C TYR A 603 -17.65 -12.51 0.30
N SER A 604 -18.36 -11.40 0.21
CA SER A 604 -19.06 -11.00 -1.01
C SER A 604 -18.47 -9.73 -1.57
N GLY A 605 -18.21 -9.68 -2.88
CA GLY A 605 -17.79 -8.46 -3.59
C GLY A 605 -18.89 -7.38 -3.64
N ASN A 606 -20.14 -7.74 -3.34
CA ASN A 606 -21.29 -6.85 -3.32
C ASN A 606 -22.09 -7.08 -2.03
N GLY A 607 -22.29 -6.03 -1.23
CA GLY A 607 -23.01 -6.15 0.04
C GLY A 607 -24.43 -6.72 -0.09
N GLU A 608 -25.14 -6.41 -1.18
CA GLU A 608 -26.50 -6.94 -1.42
C GLU A 608 -26.49 -8.45 -1.70
N LEU A 609 -25.55 -8.92 -2.51
CA LEU A 609 -25.40 -10.35 -2.82
C LEU A 609 -24.95 -11.14 -1.59
N GLY A 610 -24.04 -10.57 -0.79
CA GLY A 610 -23.60 -11.18 0.46
C GLY A 610 -24.75 -11.35 1.45
N GLU A 611 -25.61 -10.34 1.60
CA GLU A 611 -26.75 -10.41 2.50
C GLU A 611 -27.82 -11.40 1.99
N ALA A 612 -28.05 -11.46 0.68
CA ALA A 612 -28.92 -12.47 0.08
C ALA A 612 -28.39 -13.90 0.30
N LEU A 613 -27.06 -14.11 0.20
CA LEU A 613 -26.44 -15.39 0.52
C LEU A 613 -26.53 -15.72 2.01
N ARG A 614 -26.35 -14.73 2.89
CA ARG A 614 -26.55 -14.88 4.34
C ARG A 614 -27.95 -15.40 4.65
N GLU A 615 -28.96 -14.77 4.06
CA GLU A 615 -30.36 -15.17 4.22
C GLU A 615 -30.62 -16.55 3.64
N ARG A 616 -30.01 -16.88 2.48
CA ARG A 616 -30.13 -18.19 1.85
C ARG A 616 -29.56 -19.30 2.74
N ILE A 617 -28.37 -19.11 3.31
CA ILE A 617 -27.76 -20.08 4.22
C ILE A 617 -28.59 -20.17 5.51
N THR A 618 -29.00 -19.05 6.08
CA THR A 618 -29.84 -19.03 7.30
C THR A 618 -31.14 -19.81 7.09
N THR A 619 -31.79 -19.62 5.94
CA THR A 619 -33.02 -20.34 5.58
C THR A 619 -32.76 -21.83 5.37
N MET A 620 -31.63 -22.19 4.76
CA MET A 620 -31.23 -23.59 4.56
C MET A 620 -30.95 -24.30 5.89
N MET A 621 -30.47 -23.57 6.90
CA MET A 621 -30.16 -24.10 8.24
C MET A 621 -31.32 -24.00 9.23
N LYS A 622 -32.43 -23.35 8.85
CA LYS A 622 -33.61 -23.24 9.70
C LYS A 622 -34.14 -24.64 10.00
N GLU A 623 -34.14 -25.02 11.27
CA GLU A 623 -34.74 -26.28 11.70
C GLU A 623 -36.26 -26.24 11.50
N VAL A 624 -36.83 -27.37 11.08
CA VAL A 624 -38.28 -27.52 10.93
C VAL A 624 -38.93 -27.53 12.31
N GLU A 625 -39.80 -26.55 12.58
CA GLU A 625 -40.51 -26.42 13.85
C GLU A 625 -41.99 -26.80 13.74
N VAL A 626 -42.61 -27.14 14.89
CA VAL A 626 -44.05 -27.43 14.95
C VAL A 626 -44.83 -26.17 14.58
N GLY A 627 -45.67 -26.27 13.54
CA GLY A 627 -46.47 -25.17 13.01
C GLY A 627 -46.01 -24.65 11.64
N ASP A 628 -44.80 -24.98 11.19
CA ASP A 628 -44.30 -24.58 9.86
C ASP A 628 -45.13 -25.24 8.74
N GLU A 629 -45.41 -24.49 7.67
CA GLU A 629 -46.08 -24.99 6.45
C GLU A 629 -45.09 -25.13 5.29
N PHE A 630 -45.16 -26.26 4.60
CA PHE A 630 -44.32 -26.59 3.45
C PHE A 630 -45.17 -27.05 2.27
N THR A 631 -44.77 -26.67 1.07
CA THR A 631 -45.22 -27.33 -0.17
C THR A 631 -44.18 -28.38 -0.51
N GLY A 632 -44.47 -29.64 -0.19
CA GLY A 632 -43.51 -30.73 -0.29
C GLY A 632 -43.94 -31.78 -1.32
N LYS A 633 -42.96 -32.52 -1.85
CA LYS A 633 -43.19 -33.56 -2.85
C LYS A 633 -43.24 -34.95 -2.21
N VAL A 634 -44.19 -35.79 -2.61
CA VAL A 634 -44.27 -37.16 -2.12
C VAL A 634 -43.10 -37.99 -2.64
N VAL A 635 -42.17 -38.35 -1.77
CA VAL A 635 -40.96 -39.14 -2.10
C VAL A 635 -41.28 -40.63 -2.17
N LYS A 636 -42.09 -41.10 -1.22
CA LYS A 636 -42.43 -42.51 -1.05
C LYS A 636 -43.76 -42.67 -0.31
N THR A 637 -44.63 -43.54 -0.83
CA THR A 637 -45.85 -43.97 -0.15
C THR A 637 -45.61 -45.31 0.58
N THR A 638 -46.34 -45.53 1.68
CA THR A 638 -46.32 -46.76 2.48
C THR A 638 -47.73 -47.08 2.97
N THR A 639 -47.93 -48.28 3.52
CA THR A 639 -49.25 -48.72 4.02
C THR A 639 -49.79 -47.89 5.19
N PHE A 640 -48.94 -47.12 5.87
CA PHE A 640 -49.32 -46.31 7.04
C PHE A 640 -49.20 -44.80 6.80
N GLY A 641 -48.77 -44.35 5.61
CA GLY A 641 -48.63 -42.94 5.29
C GLY A 641 -47.75 -42.64 4.08
N ALA A 642 -47.61 -41.36 3.75
CA ALA A 642 -46.72 -40.85 2.71
C ALA A 642 -45.56 -40.05 3.33
N PHE A 643 -44.35 -40.28 2.83
CA PHE A 643 -43.18 -39.45 3.13
C PHE A 643 -43.13 -38.29 2.14
N VAL A 644 -43.11 -37.09 2.68
CA VAL A 644 -43.12 -35.82 1.95
C VAL A 644 -41.79 -35.12 2.23
N GLU A 645 -41.06 -34.77 1.17
CA GLU A 645 -39.82 -34.00 1.29
C GLU A 645 -40.18 -32.55 1.63
N LEU A 646 -39.79 -32.10 2.82
CA LEU A 646 -40.02 -30.73 3.31
C LEU A 646 -38.87 -29.81 2.89
N ALA A 647 -37.65 -30.34 2.97
CA ALA A 647 -36.41 -29.73 2.53
C ALA A 647 -35.45 -30.83 2.08
N LYS A 648 -34.40 -30.47 1.33
CA LYS A 648 -33.44 -31.43 0.78
C LYS A 648 -32.82 -32.29 1.90
N GLY A 649 -33.18 -33.57 1.96
CA GLY A 649 -32.73 -34.52 2.98
C GLY A 649 -33.56 -34.56 4.28
N THR A 650 -34.67 -33.83 4.35
CA THR A 650 -35.62 -33.83 5.48
C THR A 650 -37.00 -34.25 5.03
N ASP A 651 -37.40 -35.47 5.40
CA ASP A 651 -38.71 -36.05 5.09
C ASP A 651 -39.63 -36.00 6.31
N GLY A 652 -40.87 -35.56 6.11
CA GLY A 652 -41.94 -35.69 7.10
C GLY A 652 -42.93 -36.79 6.73
N LEU A 653 -43.54 -37.42 7.73
CA LEU A 653 -44.54 -38.47 7.56
C LEU A 653 -45.95 -37.88 7.65
N LEU A 654 -46.67 -37.91 6.53
CA LEU A 654 -48.11 -37.71 6.49
C LEU A 654 -48.80 -39.06 6.75
N HIS A 655 -49.30 -39.27 7.97
CA HIS A 655 -49.97 -40.51 8.35
C HIS A 655 -51.26 -40.73 7.54
N ILE A 656 -51.61 -41.99 7.23
CA ILE A 656 -52.77 -42.35 6.39
C ILE A 656 -54.10 -41.72 6.84
N SER A 657 -54.28 -41.51 8.16
CA SER A 657 -55.46 -40.85 8.72
C SER A 657 -55.60 -39.37 8.36
N ASN A 658 -54.52 -38.75 7.88
CA ASN A 658 -54.42 -37.32 7.61
C ASN A 658 -54.30 -37.03 6.11
N VAL A 659 -54.38 -38.06 5.25
CA VAL A 659 -54.28 -37.95 3.78
C VAL A 659 -55.60 -37.48 3.15
N SER A 660 -56.74 -37.72 3.81
CA SER A 660 -58.05 -37.16 3.44
C SER A 660 -58.89 -36.93 4.71
N PRO A 661 -58.95 -35.70 5.24
CA PRO A 661 -59.66 -35.41 6.49
C PRO A 661 -61.17 -35.72 6.37
N GLY A 662 -61.64 -36.72 7.13
CA GLY A 662 -63.06 -37.09 7.19
C GLY A 662 -63.47 -38.29 6.33
N GLU A 663 -62.58 -38.81 5.48
CA GLU A 663 -62.81 -40.02 4.68
C GLU A 663 -61.83 -41.13 5.09
N ARG A 664 -62.33 -42.37 5.17
CA ARG A 664 -61.49 -43.51 5.53
C ARG A 664 -60.80 -44.05 4.28
N VAL A 665 -59.53 -43.72 4.14
CA VAL A 665 -58.66 -44.22 3.06
C VAL A 665 -58.08 -45.58 3.47
N GLU A 666 -58.27 -46.62 2.65
CA GLU A 666 -57.70 -47.96 2.92
C GLU A 666 -56.25 -48.09 2.42
N ASN A 667 -55.90 -47.47 1.29
CA ASN A 667 -54.52 -47.39 0.78
C ASN A 667 -54.13 -45.96 0.40
N VAL A 668 -52.93 -45.54 0.81
CA VAL A 668 -52.38 -44.21 0.50
C VAL A 668 -52.19 -44.00 -1.00
N ASP A 669 -51.85 -45.06 -1.73
CA ASP A 669 -51.64 -45.04 -3.19
C ASP A 669 -52.91 -44.70 -4.00
N ASP A 670 -54.09 -44.78 -3.39
CA ASP A 670 -55.36 -44.43 -4.04
C ASP A 670 -55.59 -42.91 -4.09
N VAL A 671 -54.83 -42.14 -3.29
CA VAL A 671 -55.05 -40.70 -3.09
C VAL A 671 -53.80 -39.86 -3.36
N LEU A 672 -52.60 -40.41 -3.13
CA LEU A 672 -51.33 -39.73 -3.36
C LEU A 672 -50.41 -40.60 -4.20
N SER A 673 -49.91 -40.03 -5.29
CA SER A 673 -48.89 -40.64 -6.13
C SER A 673 -47.49 -40.12 -5.78
N ARG A 674 -46.48 -40.96 -6.01
CA ARG A 674 -45.09 -40.53 -5.90
C ARG A 674 -44.85 -39.38 -6.87
N GLY A 675 -44.42 -38.26 -6.32
CA GLY A 675 -44.13 -37.04 -7.06
C GLY A 675 -45.21 -35.98 -7.03
N ASP A 676 -46.34 -36.21 -6.35
CA ASP A 676 -47.36 -35.19 -6.14
C ASP A 676 -46.84 -34.10 -5.20
N GLU A 677 -47.17 -32.84 -5.50
CA GLU A 677 -46.90 -31.69 -4.64
C GLU A 677 -48.11 -31.41 -3.75
N ILE A 678 -47.89 -31.41 -2.44
CA ILE A 678 -48.95 -31.20 -1.44
C ILE A 678 -48.52 -30.17 -0.39
N GLN A 679 -49.49 -29.36 0.07
CA GLN A 679 -49.28 -28.41 1.15
C GLN A 679 -49.51 -29.09 2.50
N VAL A 680 -48.49 -29.09 3.34
CA VAL A 680 -48.48 -29.80 4.62
C VAL A 680 -48.00 -28.89 5.74
N ARG A 681 -48.62 -29.01 6.92
CA ARG A 681 -48.22 -28.33 8.16
C ARG A 681 -47.58 -29.33 9.12
N VAL A 682 -46.49 -28.93 9.75
CA VAL A 682 -45.78 -29.73 10.76
C VAL A 682 -46.56 -29.69 12.07
N VAL A 683 -46.90 -30.85 12.61
CA VAL A 683 -47.68 -30.97 13.86
C VAL A 683 -46.89 -31.57 15.01
N GLU A 684 -45.80 -32.27 14.70
CA GLU A 684 -44.97 -32.94 15.69
C GLU A 684 -43.53 -33.04 15.18
N VAL A 685 -42.56 -32.74 16.05
CA VAL A 685 -41.13 -32.92 15.76
C VAL A 685 -40.53 -33.71 16.93
N ASP A 686 -40.34 -35.02 16.73
CA ASP A 686 -39.67 -35.91 17.67
C ASP A 686 -38.18 -36.01 17.29
N ARG A 687 -37.38 -35.17 17.95
CA ARG A 687 -35.94 -35.02 17.71
C ARG A 687 -35.12 -36.24 18.16
N GLU A 688 -35.58 -37.02 19.14
CA GLU A 688 -34.87 -38.23 19.61
C GLU A 688 -35.01 -39.40 18.62
N ARG A 689 -36.14 -39.47 17.90
CA ARG A 689 -36.40 -40.54 16.91
C ARG A 689 -36.24 -40.09 15.47
N GLY A 690 -35.94 -38.81 15.23
CA GLY A 690 -35.81 -38.21 13.91
C GLY A 690 -37.12 -38.26 13.11
N ARG A 691 -38.27 -38.07 13.76
CA ARG A 691 -39.60 -38.15 13.13
C ARG A 691 -40.27 -36.79 13.09
N ILE A 692 -40.73 -36.40 11.91
CA ILE A 692 -41.52 -35.19 11.70
C ILE A 692 -42.93 -35.60 11.27
N GLY A 693 -43.92 -35.27 12.08
CA GLY A 693 -45.33 -35.56 11.83
C GLY A 693 -45.98 -34.45 11.02
N LEU A 694 -46.68 -34.82 9.94
CA LEU A 694 -47.34 -33.89 9.03
C LEU A 694 -48.86 -34.06 9.00
N ARG A 695 -49.54 -32.97 8.66
CA ARG A 695 -50.96 -32.94 8.27
C ARG A 695 -51.14 -32.06 7.04
N LEU A 696 -52.21 -32.24 6.29
CA LEU A 696 -52.56 -31.34 5.18
C LEU A 696 -52.88 -29.94 5.71
N ALA A 697 -52.39 -28.90 5.03
CA ALA A 697 -52.53 -27.50 5.48
C ALA A 697 -53.99 -27.04 5.60
N ASP A 698 -54.88 -27.64 4.81
CA ASP A 698 -56.32 -27.39 4.75
C ASP A 698 -57.16 -28.30 5.67
N ASP A 699 -56.54 -29.14 6.51
CA ASP A 699 -57.25 -29.99 7.47
C ASP A 699 -58.06 -29.12 8.48
N PRO A 700 -59.42 -29.23 8.50
CA PRO A 700 -60.29 -28.44 9.36
C PRO A 700 -60.01 -28.61 10.86
N SER A 701 -59.37 -29.72 11.25
CA SER A 701 -59.05 -30.03 12.64
C SER A 701 -57.80 -29.30 13.16
N ILE A 702 -57.03 -28.67 12.28
CA ILE A 702 -55.84 -27.87 12.61
C ILE A 702 -55.87 -26.43 12.06
N ALA A 703 -56.84 -26.12 11.20
CA ALA A 703 -57.08 -24.77 10.70
C ALA A 703 -57.30 -23.75 11.84
N GLY A 704 -56.44 -22.73 11.92
CA GLY A 704 -56.52 -21.65 12.91
C GLY A 704 -55.94 -21.94 14.30
N LYS A 705 -55.32 -23.10 14.54
CA LYS A 705 -54.67 -23.44 15.81
C LYS A 705 -53.23 -22.92 15.90
N SER A 706 -52.83 -22.48 17.09
CA SER A 706 -51.45 -22.08 17.41
C SER A 706 -50.51 -23.29 17.56
N ALA A 707 -49.19 -23.08 17.47
CA ALA A 707 -48.18 -24.14 17.58
C ALA A 707 -48.32 -24.97 18.88
N ASP A 708 -48.65 -24.31 20.00
CA ASP A 708 -48.88 -24.95 21.30
C ASP A 708 -50.15 -25.83 21.32
N GLU A 709 -51.21 -25.42 20.61
CA GLU A 709 -52.46 -26.17 20.49
C GLU A 709 -52.32 -27.39 19.57
N LEU A 710 -51.42 -27.33 18.58
CA LEU A 710 -51.09 -28.45 17.70
C LEU A 710 -50.31 -29.54 18.45
N ALA A 711 -49.31 -29.15 19.23
CA ALA A 711 -48.55 -30.08 20.08
C ALA A 711 -49.44 -30.79 21.12
N ALA A 712 -50.41 -30.07 21.70
CA ALA A 712 -51.35 -30.65 22.68
C ALA A 712 -52.38 -31.62 22.07
N ALA A 713 -52.79 -31.41 20.82
CA ALA A 713 -53.80 -32.23 20.15
C ALA A 713 -53.32 -33.66 19.81
N VAL A 714 -52.00 -33.85 19.67
CA VAL A 714 -51.39 -35.16 19.37
C VAL A 714 -51.31 -36.05 20.63
N ALA A 715 -51.17 -35.47 21.82
CA ALA A 715 -51.03 -36.20 23.08
C ALA A 715 -52.33 -36.85 23.61
N GLY A 716 -53.51 -36.46 23.10
CA GLY A 716 -54.81 -36.88 23.65
C GLY A 716 -55.43 -38.16 23.06
N GLY A 717 -54.78 -38.80 22.08
CA GLY A 717 -55.38 -39.86 21.26
C GLY A 717 -54.98 -41.29 21.64
N GLY A 718 -55.29 -41.77 22.85
CA GLY A 718 -54.98 -43.16 23.21
C GLY A 718 -55.74 -43.72 24.41
N GLY A 719 -56.78 -44.52 24.15
CA GLY A 719 -57.31 -45.49 25.13
C GLY A 719 -58.83 -45.50 25.29
N GLY A 720 -59.52 -46.27 24.43
CA GLY A 720 -60.95 -46.52 24.56
C GLY A 720 -61.31 -47.74 25.42
N GLY A 721 -62.52 -47.71 25.99
CA GLY A 721 -63.36 -48.91 26.17
C GLY A 721 -63.64 -49.35 27.60
N GLY A 722 -64.89 -49.18 28.05
CA GLY A 722 -65.38 -49.86 29.25
C GLY A 722 -66.75 -49.38 29.76
N GLN A 723 -67.84 -49.72 29.04
CA GLN A 723 -69.21 -49.56 29.56
C GLN A 723 -69.41 -50.39 30.84
N ARG A 724 -69.91 -49.76 31.92
CA ARG A 724 -70.71 -50.48 32.92
C ARG A 724 -71.77 -49.56 33.54
N ARG A 725 -73.00 -50.04 33.46
CA ARG A 725 -74.24 -49.49 34.01
C ARG A 725 -74.13 -49.28 35.52
N GLU A 726 -74.45 -48.09 36.00
CA GLU A 726 -74.72 -47.84 37.42
C GLU A 726 -76.22 -47.87 37.72
N ARG A 727 -76.58 -48.68 38.72
CA ARG A 727 -77.85 -48.66 39.43
C ARG A 727 -77.53 -48.54 40.92
N SER A 728 -78.06 -47.47 41.51
CA SER A 728 -78.51 -47.26 42.90
C SER A 728 -77.57 -47.47 44.09
N GLY A 729 -77.58 -46.44 44.96
CA GLY A 729 -77.33 -46.50 46.40
C GLY A 729 -75.84 -46.37 46.76
N GLY A 730 -75.41 -45.55 47.69
CA GLY A 730 -76.06 -44.73 48.70
C GLY A 730 -74.97 -44.31 49.70
N ASP A 731 -75.10 -43.08 50.20
CA ASP A 731 -74.75 -42.57 51.53
C ASP A 731 -73.42 -42.90 52.26
N GLY A 732 -72.82 -41.83 52.81
CA GLY A 732 -71.88 -41.83 53.96
C GLY A 732 -70.43 -42.25 53.65
N GLY A 733 -69.37 -41.52 53.99
CA GLY A 733 -69.20 -40.54 55.05
C GLY A 733 -68.03 -40.98 55.95
N GLY A 734 -66.87 -40.33 55.80
CA GLY A 734 -65.94 -40.05 56.91
C GLY A 734 -64.76 -41.00 57.19
N SER A 735 -63.67 -40.34 57.60
CA SER A 735 -62.52 -40.77 58.43
C SER A 735 -61.17 -41.13 57.76
N ASP A 736 -60.20 -40.29 58.14
CA ASP A 736 -58.86 -40.61 58.68
C ASP A 736 -57.75 -41.22 57.81
N ARG A 737 -56.83 -40.33 57.37
CA ARG A 737 -55.42 -40.18 57.83
C ARG A 737 -54.78 -41.34 58.66
N PRO A 738 -53.44 -41.42 58.76
CA PRO A 738 -52.40 -41.49 57.73
C PRO A 738 -51.30 -42.54 58.10
N ARG A 739 -50.19 -42.53 57.33
CA ARG A 739 -48.80 -42.92 57.70
C ARG A 739 -48.26 -44.28 57.21
N HIS A 740 -47.09 -44.11 56.60
CA HIS A 740 -45.80 -44.74 56.93
C HIS A 740 -45.27 -45.89 56.06
N ARG A 741 -44.17 -45.51 55.39
CA ARG A 741 -42.80 -46.06 55.52
C ARG A 741 -42.49 -47.44 54.89
N ARG A 742 -41.47 -47.33 54.03
CA ARG A 742 -40.15 -48.01 54.09
C ARG A 742 -39.94 -49.25 53.22
N GLY A 743 -38.81 -49.18 52.50
CA GLY A 743 -37.99 -50.31 52.05
C GLY A 743 -38.47 -50.86 50.71
N GLY A 744 -37.71 -50.84 49.62
CA GLY A 744 -36.26 -50.90 49.47
C GLY A 744 -35.88 -52.29 48.97
N ARG A 745 -35.27 -52.36 47.78
CA ARG A 745 -34.14 -53.24 47.39
C ARG A 745 -33.96 -53.25 45.88
N ASP A 746 -32.79 -52.77 45.48
CA ASP A 746 -31.81 -53.37 44.57
C ASP A 746 -32.27 -54.57 43.71
N ARG A 747 -31.97 -54.52 42.41
CA ARG A 747 -30.72 -55.09 41.85
C ARG A 747 -30.61 -54.87 40.34
N ASP A 748 -29.35 -54.65 39.95
CA ASP A 748 -28.69 -54.79 38.65
C ASP A 748 -29.01 -53.79 37.52
#